data_AF-A0A932D1E8-F1
#
_entry.id   AF-A0A932D1E8-F1
#
_cell.length_a   1.000
_cell.length_b   1.000
_cell.length_c   1.000
_cell.angle_alpha   90.00
_cell.angle_beta   90.00
_cell.angle_gamma   90.00
#
_symmetry.space_group_name_H-M   'P 1'
#
loop_
_entity.id
_entity.type
_entity.pdbx_description
1 polymer ?
#
loop_
_entity_poly.entity_id
_entity_poly.type
_entity_poly.pdbx_seq_one_letter_code
_entity_poly.pdbx_strand_id
1 'polypeptide(L)'
;MIDRGLLLAESSLSLVIVLIMVLVAVLQAAVGLFGAQPAWLGSAEDIVMQGTIWAAFLGASFATRGRRHLAIDALGRILPDRARRVVVAVAATLGSVVAFSLARGIYEALLDQAHTTQEQIRQFAESGIAGAEVDRSYQFHFIIPGGFLLIGARLLLHAFHEWLATIRAGTSRPEGVAQGGHDAPRESAVRCAPVSQATGLEIGIAIASLLGLLAIARGTTVLGPLAVVVAAAAMMLAVPLVLRWRARRSLDPTVPVSDGAAPTATVGQIVGSLAGVAVVIGAAWYGIQNIQSIPLAWGVAFFVGMALLGAPLFSFLGGLALFLWLHGTADTPAMSLPNAVEDVLGPHFARMSVLPTIPVFTLAGYLMSESRTPERLVRVARAFLGFAPGGLGIVCVLASAFFTIFSGASGITIVAIGGLLLPALLKDRYPEKFSLGLVTTGGALGITFFPCLPLIVYGIVAGLQEVPPGVERLELEKFFLSGIGPGLLVITLMVAYSLIIGVRSKVPRSKFDAREAGAALWEAKWELLLPVFLLGGLKYGIFGPAQAAAFTAFYVLLIEVFIYKDLSLTKDLPRIIPESMVLVGAIFVKLCAATVLTFYFVQAQTADHLFEWLTCGPPAEQYLAAHSETIGTCREAVDALARVGKSAGGLIDSPISFLIALNVFLLVVGMLMDIFSAIVVIVPLIMGIALHFNINPYHLGIIFLMNLEIGYLMPPMGLNLFIAGFRFERPVPDLYRVVLPFIALFVVALMVTTYVPELTLGFGGGGHRGRHEAVTRPERPGGRDVQPEKAGPRAEPADGGGTTPPAGQDDCDAQRDDESFDEFDRRCNITGAYPRIVDGGTRAPSPAPAVAPGSPDCDEPRPDESFEAFDRRCHVTDGAR
;
A
#
# COMPACT_ATOMS: atom_id res chain seq x y z
N MET A 1 -18.12 -28.45 -10.88
CA MET A 1 -18.42 -28.71 -9.45
C MET A 1 -17.28 -28.25 -8.55
N ILE A 2 -16.03 -28.63 -8.83
CA ILE A 2 -14.82 -28.21 -8.10
C ILE A 2 -14.76 -26.68 -7.91
N ASP A 3 -14.93 -25.90 -8.98
CA ASP A 3 -14.93 -24.43 -8.90
C ASP A 3 -16.02 -23.84 -7.98
N ARG A 4 -17.19 -24.49 -7.85
CA ARG A 4 -18.21 -24.06 -6.88
C ARG A 4 -17.82 -24.42 -5.44
N GLY A 5 -17.20 -25.58 -5.22
CA GLY A 5 -16.71 -25.99 -3.90
C GLY A 5 -15.58 -25.11 -3.39
N LEU A 6 -14.61 -24.81 -4.27
CA LEU A 6 -13.48 -23.94 -3.95
C LEU A 6 -13.95 -22.53 -3.58
N LEU A 7 -14.87 -21.94 -4.36
CA LEU A 7 -15.38 -20.60 -4.07
C LEU A 7 -16.13 -20.53 -2.74
N LEU A 8 -16.90 -21.57 -2.38
CA LEU A 8 -17.58 -21.61 -1.09
C LEU A 8 -16.53 -21.62 0.03
N ALA A 9 -15.54 -22.51 -0.04
CA ALA A 9 -14.47 -22.60 0.95
C ALA A 9 -13.71 -21.27 1.11
N GLU A 10 -13.30 -20.63 0.01
CA GLU A 10 -12.61 -19.33 0.03
C GLU A 10 -13.47 -18.23 0.65
N SER A 11 -14.76 -18.18 0.32
CA SER A 11 -15.67 -17.16 0.84
C SER A 11 -15.96 -17.32 2.34
N SER A 12 -16.13 -18.56 2.80
CA SER A 12 -16.31 -18.89 4.22
C SER A 12 -15.04 -18.60 5.02
N LEU A 13 -13.87 -18.95 4.47
CA LEU A 13 -12.58 -18.71 5.10
C LEU A 13 -12.29 -17.22 5.22
N SER A 14 -12.49 -16.47 4.13
CA SER A 14 -12.31 -15.01 4.12
C SER A 14 -13.21 -14.33 5.16
N LEU A 15 -14.47 -14.76 5.27
CA LEU A 15 -15.38 -14.24 6.29
C LEU A 15 -14.84 -14.45 7.72
N VAL A 16 -14.45 -15.69 8.04
CA VAL A 16 -13.97 -16.04 9.38
C VAL A 16 -12.70 -15.27 9.72
N ILE A 17 -11.74 -15.23 8.79
CA ILE A 17 -10.45 -14.56 9.00
C ILE A 17 -10.64 -13.06 9.22
N VAL A 18 -11.44 -12.40 8.38
CA VAL A 18 -11.68 -10.96 8.52
C VAL A 18 -12.46 -10.67 9.80
N LEU A 19 -13.44 -11.50 10.19
CA LEU A 19 -14.17 -11.30 11.43
C LEU A 19 -13.25 -11.43 12.65
N ILE A 20 -12.36 -12.42 12.67
CA ILE A 20 -11.34 -12.57 13.72
C ILE A 20 -10.39 -11.37 13.71
N MET A 21 -9.88 -10.98 12.54
CA MET A 21 -8.98 -9.85 12.39
C MET A 21 -9.61 -8.55 12.91
N VAL A 22 -10.87 -8.28 12.55
CA VAL A 22 -11.62 -7.13 13.05
C VAL A 22 -11.83 -7.27 14.55
N LEU A 23 -12.29 -8.41 15.06
CA LEU A 23 -12.54 -8.60 16.50
C LEU A 23 -11.26 -8.40 17.33
N VAL A 24 -10.13 -8.93 16.87
CA VAL A 24 -8.83 -8.79 17.53
C VAL A 24 -8.36 -7.33 17.46
N ALA A 25 -8.48 -6.68 16.30
CA ALA A 25 -8.12 -5.27 16.14
C ALA A 25 -9.00 -4.34 17.01
N VAL A 26 -10.29 -4.64 17.12
CA VAL A 26 -11.25 -3.97 18.00
C VAL A 26 -10.86 -4.15 19.45
N LEU A 27 -10.57 -5.40 19.86
CA LEU A 27 -10.21 -5.74 21.23
C LEU A 27 -8.90 -5.06 21.62
N GLN A 28 -7.92 -5.02 20.71
CA GLN A 28 -6.66 -4.31 20.90
C GLN A 28 -6.88 -2.81 21.06
N ALA A 29 -7.70 -2.18 20.20
CA ALA A 29 -8.03 -0.77 20.32
C ALA A 29 -8.78 -0.46 21.63
N ALA A 30 -9.74 -1.31 22.02
CA ALA A 30 -10.51 -1.15 23.25
C ALA A 30 -9.63 -1.27 24.50
N VAL A 31 -8.70 -2.23 24.51
CA VAL A 31 -7.77 -2.45 25.61
C VAL A 31 -6.70 -1.36 25.69
N GLY A 32 -6.21 -0.88 24.53
CA GLY A 32 -5.30 0.25 24.42
C GLY A 32 -5.88 1.56 24.98
N LEU A 33 -7.18 1.80 24.81
CA LEU A 33 -7.90 2.94 25.41
C LEU A 33 -7.83 2.98 26.95
N PHE A 34 -7.68 1.82 27.61
CA PHE A 34 -7.57 1.73 29.07
C PHE A 34 -6.12 1.69 29.57
N GLY A 35 -5.13 1.85 28.69
CA GLY A 35 -3.71 1.77 29.04
C GLY A 35 -3.28 0.38 29.55
N ALA A 36 -4.10 -0.65 29.32
CA ALA A 36 -3.76 -2.02 29.67
C ALA A 36 -3.17 -2.71 28.44
N GLN A 37 -2.10 -3.49 28.62
CA GLN A 37 -1.53 -4.38 27.61
C GLN A 37 -1.45 -5.79 28.22
N PRO A 38 -2.56 -6.53 28.27
CA PRO A 38 -2.56 -7.88 28.80
C PRO A 38 -1.60 -8.74 28.00
N ALA A 39 -0.76 -9.55 28.66
CA ALA A 39 0.23 -10.39 28.00
C ALA A 39 -0.36 -11.33 26.91
N TRP A 40 -1.64 -11.71 27.03
CA TRP A 40 -2.32 -12.54 26.03
C TRP A 40 -2.70 -11.78 24.74
N LEU A 41 -2.69 -10.44 24.76
CA LEU A 41 -2.83 -9.56 23.59
C LEU A 41 -1.50 -9.24 22.91
N GLY A 42 -0.35 -9.68 23.44
CA GLY A 42 0.96 -9.45 22.82
C GLY A 42 1.09 -10.02 21.41
N SER A 43 0.31 -11.06 21.07
CA SER A 43 0.26 -11.64 19.71
C SER A 43 -0.86 -11.05 18.82
N ALA A 44 -1.58 -10.02 19.27
CA ALA A 44 -2.72 -9.47 18.53
C ALA A 44 -2.29 -8.86 17.19
N GLU A 45 -1.16 -8.14 17.16
CA GLU A 45 -0.60 -7.54 15.95
C GLU A 45 -0.23 -8.61 14.92
N ASP A 46 0.41 -9.69 15.36
CA ASP A 46 0.75 -10.83 14.51
C ASP A 46 -0.50 -11.49 13.92
N ILE A 47 -1.55 -11.69 14.72
CA ILE A 47 -2.82 -12.28 14.26
C ILE A 47 -3.49 -11.37 13.22
N VAL A 48 -3.51 -10.06 13.45
CA VAL A 48 -4.12 -9.08 12.54
C VAL A 48 -3.34 -9.00 11.22
N MET A 49 -2.01 -9.03 11.29
CA MET A 49 -1.13 -9.08 10.13
C MET A 49 -1.31 -10.37 9.32
N GLN A 50 -1.30 -11.53 9.97
CA GLN A 50 -1.52 -12.81 9.28
C GLN A 50 -2.93 -12.92 8.69
N GLY A 51 -3.93 -12.47 9.44
CA GLY A 51 -5.30 -12.39 8.96
C GLY A 51 -5.43 -11.50 7.72
N THR A 52 -4.68 -10.40 7.69
CA THR A 52 -4.60 -9.51 6.52
C THR A 52 -4.02 -10.23 5.30
N ILE A 53 -2.87 -10.89 5.44
CA ILE A 53 -2.22 -11.59 4.33
C ILE A 53 -3.16 -12.65 3.75
N TRP A 54 -3.78 -13.47 4.60
CA TRP A 54 -4.76 -14.46 4.15
C TRP A 54 -5.99 -13.84 3.49
N ALA A 55 -6.62 -12.86 4.13
CA ALA A 55 -7.81 -12.20 3.62
C ALA A 55 -7.53 -11.57 2.25
N ALA A 56 -6.34 -10.99 2.08
CA ALA A 56 -5.88 -10.45 0.82
C ALA A 56 -5.66 -11.53 -0.25
N PHE A 57 -4.94 -12.62 0.01
CA PHE A 57 -4.75 -13.67 -0.99
C PHE A 57 -6.06 -14.37 -1.39
N LEU A 58 -6.96 -14.61 -0.43
CA LEU A 58 -8.30 -15.15 -0.70
C LEU A 58 -9.14 -14.18 -1.53
N GLY A 59 -9.09 -12.88 -1.19
CA GLY A 59 -9.72 -11.81 -1.96
C GLY A 59 -9.18 -11.72 -3.39
N ALA A 60 -7.86 -11.85 -3.57
CA ALA A 60 -7.20 -11.81 -4.86
C ALA A 60 -7.60 -13.01 -5.71
N SER A 61 -7.63 -14.20 -5.11
CA SER A 61 -8.19 -15.39 -5.76
C SER A 61 -9.62 -15.12 -6.21
N PHE A 62 -10.47 -14.58 -5.34
CA PHE A 62 -11.87 -14.26 -5.69
C PHE A 62 -11.97 -13.27 -6.86
N ALA A 63 -11.08 -12.26 -6.90
CA ALA A 63 -11.00 -11.29 -7.98
C ALA A 63 -10.68 -11.92 -9.34
N THR A 64 -9.83 -12.96 -9.38
CA THR A 64 -9.49 -13.66 -10.62
C THR A 64 -10.71 -14.30 -11.28
N ARG A 65 -11.67 -14.83 -10.51
CA ARG A 65 -12.90 -15.45 -11.06
C ARG A 65 -13.91 -14.46 -11.62
N GLY A 66 -14.07 -13.31 -10.96
CA GLY A 66 -15.10 -12.33 -11.34
C GLY A 66 -14.79 -11.54 -12.62
N ARG A 67 -13.64 -11.80 -13.29
CA ARG A 67 -12.99 -10.84 -14.22
C ARG A 67 -12.88 -9.42 -13.61
N ARG A 68 -12.80 -9.37 -12.26
CA ARG A 68 -12.63 -8.15 -11.48
C ARG A 68 -11.15 -7.89 -11.18
N HIS A 69 -10.26 -8.81 -11.58
CA HIS A 69 -8.84 -8.52 -11.64
C HIS A 69 -8.63 -7.38 -12.64
N LEU A 70 -7.90 -6.37 -12.22
CA LEU A 70 -7.59 -5.18 -13.00
C LEU A 70 -6.65 -5.56 -14.15
N ALA A 71 -7.22 -6.10 -15.21
CA ALA A 71 -6.57 -6.40 -16.47
C ALA A 71 -6.69 -5.18 -17.40
N ILE A 72 -5.59 -4.81 -18.05
CA ILE A 72 -5.57 -3.81 -19.12
C ILE A 72 -6.20 -4.45 -20.38
N ASP A 73 -7.53 -4.58 -20.44
CA ASP A 73 -8.21 -5.12 -21.63
C ASP A 73 -8.35 -4.02 -22.71
N ALA A 74 -7.20 -3.53 -23.20
CA ALA A 74 -7.12 -2.56 -24.29
C ALA A 74 -7.31 -3.24 -25.66
N LEU A 75 -6.82 -4.47 -25.80
CA LEU A 75 -6.79 -5.20 -27.08
C LEU A 75 -8.07 -6.02 -27.36
N GLY A 76 -8.82 -6.43 -26.34
CA GLY A 76 -10.06 -7.19 -26.50
C GLY A 76 -11.21 -6.43 -27.15
N ARG A 77 -11.04 -5.13 -27.42
CA ARG A 77 -12.02 -4.28 -28.14
C ARG A 77 -11.79 -4.22 -29.65
N ILE A 78 -10.60 -4.57 -30.12
CA ILE A 78 -10.23 -4.53 -31.54
C ILE A 78 -10.34 -5.94 -32.17
N LEU A 79 -10.14 -6.98 -31.35
CA LEU A 79 -10.06 -8.36 -31.79
C LEU A 79 -11.44 -9.03 -31.91
N PRO A 80 -11.65 -9.90 -32.93
CA PRO A 80 -12.83 -10.76 -33.02
C PRO A 80 -13.01 -11.63 -31.77
N ASP A 81 -14.25 -11.99 -31.40
CA ASP A 81 -14.57 -12.74 -30.18
C ASP A 81 -13.77 -14.05 -29.98
N ARG A 82 -13.42 -14.74 -31.07
CA ARG A 82 -12.55 -15.93 -31.00
C ARG A 82 -11.12 -15.57 -30.62
N ALA A 83 -10.54 -14.56 -31.27
CA ALA A 83 -9.18 -14.10 -31.00
C ALA A 83 -9.06 -13.50 -29.59
N ARG A 84 -10.07 -12.75 -29.14
CA ARG A 84 -10.13 -12.23 -27.77
C ARG A 84 -10.05 -13.34 -26.73
N ARG A 85 -10.84 -14.40 -26.89
CA ARG A 85 -10.83 -15.52 -25.93
C ARG A 85 -9.49 -16.27 -25.92
N VAL A 86 -8.85 -16.44 -27.08
CA VAL A 86 -7.49 -17.00 -27.15
C VAL A 86 -6.48 -16.12 -26.42
N VAL A 87 -6.52 -14.81 -26.66
CA VAL A 87 -5.65 -13.84 -25.98
C VAL A 87 -5.81 -13.90 -24.46
N VAL A 88 -7.04 -13.90 -23.96
CA VAL A 88 -7.31 -14.04 -22.52
C VAL A 88 -6.82 -15.39 -21.98
N ALA A 89 -6.98 -16.48 -22.73
CA ALA A 89 -6.51 -17.80 -22.33
C ALA A 89 -4.97 -17.88 -22.22
N VAL A 90 -4.26 -17.29 -23.19
CA VAL A 90 -2.79 -17.17 -23.20
C VAL A 90 -2.33 -16.30 -22.03
N ALA A 91 -2.91 -15.12 -21.86
CA ALA A 91 -2.59 -14.19 -20.79
C ALA A 91 -2.81 -14.81 -19.39
N ALA A 92 -3.92 -15.53 -19.20
CA ALA A 92 -4.20 -16.25 -17.96
C ALA A 92 -3.19 -17.40 -17.70
N THR A 93 -2.77 -18.11 -18.75
CA THR A 93 -1.76 -19.17 -18.62
C THR A 93 -0.39 -18.58 -18.26
N LEU A 94 0.05 -17.51 -18.93
CA LEU A 94 1.29 -16.81 -18.58
C LEU A 94 1.25 -16.25 -17.16
N GLY A 95 0.13 -15.66 -16.75
CA GLY A 95 -0.07 -15.20 -15.38
C GLY A 95 0.00 -16.35 -14.35
N SER A 96 -0.48 -17.55 -14.69
CA SER A 96 -0.34 -18.73 -13.83
C SER A 96 1.12 -19.17 -13.69
N VAL A 97 1.91 -19.11 -14.77
CA VAL A 97 3.35 -19.42 -14.74
C VAL A 97 4.08 -18.47 -13.81
N VAL A 98 3.84 -17.15 -13.95
CA VAL A 98 4.45 -16.14 -13.06
C VAL A 98 4.05 -16.39 -11.60
N ALA A 99 2.77 -16.66 -11.32
CA ALA A 99 2.30 -16.96 -9.97
C ALA A 99 2.98 -18.21 -9.37
N PHE A 100 3.14 -19.28 -10.15
CA PHE A 100 3.85 -20.47 -9.69
C PHE A 100 5.35 -20.25 -9.50
N SER A 101 6.00 -19.46 -10.36
CA SER A 101 7.41 -19.09 -10.19
C SER A 101 7.63 -18.28 -8.92
N LEU A 102 6.75 -17.30 -8.63
CA LEU A 102 6.77 -16.56 -7.36
C LEU A 102 6.55 -17.50 -6.18
N ALA A 103 5.53 -18.35 -6.22
CA ALA A 103 5.25 -19.32 -5.14
C ALA A 103 6.45 -20.23 -4.85
N ARG A 104 7.11 -20.72 -5.91
CA ARG A 104 8.28 -21.58 -5.81
C ARG A 104 9.48 -20.83 -5.22
N GLY A 105 9.80 -19.65 -5.74
CA GLY A 105 10.92 -18.84 -5.23
C GLY A 105 10.77 -18.51 -3.75
N ILE A 106 9.58 -18.07 -3.33
CA ILE A 106 9.30 -17.78 -1.90
C ILE A 106 9.42 -19.05 -1.06
N TYR A 107 8.89 -20.18 -1.53
CA TYR A 107 8.94 -21.43 -0.77
C TYR A 107 10.37 -21.93 -0.58
N GLU A 108 11.19 -21.90 -1.63
CA GLU A 108 12.60 -22.29 -1.56
C GLU A 108 13.40 -21.34 -0.64
N ALA A 109 13.17 -20.04 -0.71
CA ALA A 109 13.78 -19.06 0.19
C ALA A 109 13.42 -19.30 1.67
N LEU A 110 12.14 -19.58 1.97
CA LEU A 110 11.71 -19.88 3.34
C LEU A 110 12.29 -21.18 3.88
N LEU A 111 12.57 -22.16 3.01
CA LEU A 111 13.27 -23.37 3.41
C LEU A 111 14.74 -23.07 3.75
N ASP A 112 15.40 -22.21 2.99
CA ASP A 112 16.79 -21.82 3.27
C ASP A 112 16.89 -21.05 4.59
N GLN A 113 15.99 -20.07 4.79
CA GLN A 113 15.90 -19.31 6.04
C GLN A 113 15.58 -20.21 7.26
N ALA A 114 14.75 -21.25 7.07
CA ALA A 114 14.49 -22.24 8.10
C ALA A 114 15.75 -23.04 8.48
N HIS A 115 16.56 -23.43 7.49
CA HIS A 115 17.81 -24.14 7.71
C HIS A 115 18.84 -23.29 8.45
N THR A 116 19.04 -22.03 8.03
CA THR A 116 19.97 -21.10 8.68
C THR A 116 19.57 -20.81 10.13
N THR A 117 18.28 -20.59 10.39
CA THR A 117 17.77 -20.35 11.74
C THR A 117 17.96 -21.57 12.65
N GLN A 118 17.75 -22.78 12.11
CA GLN A 118 17.95 -24.01 12.88
C GLN A 118 19.43 -24.23 13.22
N GLU A 119 20.33 -23.88 12.32
CA GLU A 119 21.78 -23.92 12.57
C GLU A 119 22.20 -22.90 13.62
N GLN A 120 21.66 -21.67 13.59
CA GLN A 120 21.89 -20.67 14.64
C GLN A 120 21.41 -21.16 16.02
N ILE A 121 20.21 -21.75 16.09
CA ILE A 121 19.70 -22.35 17.35
C ILE A 121 20.66 -23.43 17.85
N ARG A 122 21.19 -24.26 16.94
CA ARG A 122 22.15 -25.30 17.28
C ARG A 122 23.46 -24.71 17.80
N GLN A 123 24.00 -23.69 17.13
CA GLN A 123 25.20 -22.97 17.56
C GLN A 123 25.03 -22.31 18.93
N PHE A 124 23.88 -21.68 19.19
CA PHE A 124 23.58 -21.10 20.51
C PHE A 124 23.49 -22.17 21.60
N ALA A 125 22.86 -23.32 21.29
CA ALA A 125 22.81 -24.45 22.20
C ALA A 125 24.21 -25.02 22.50
N GLU A 126 25.10 -25.07 21.50
CA GLU A 126 26.49 -25.52 21.64
C GLU A 126 27.35 -24.51 22.41
N SER A 127 27.08 -23.20 22.30
CA SER A 127 27.78 -22.13 23.02
C SER A 127 27.40 -21.97 24.51
N GLY A 128 26.44 -22.77 25.01
CA GLY A 128 26.00 -22.73 26.40
C GLY A 128 25.11 -21.52 26.77
N ILE A 129 24.73 -20.68 25.80
CA ILE A 129 23.79 -19.57 26.00
C ILE A 129 22.37 -20.13 26.07
N ALA A 130 21.99 -20.63 27.24
CA ALA A 130 20.63 -21.10 27.50
C ALA A 130 19.66 -19.91 27.55
N GLY A 131 18.76 -19.82 26.57
CA GLY A 131 17.69 -18.81 26.52
C GLY A 131 17.81 -17.75 25.43
N ALA A 132 18.70 -17.92 24.44
CA ALA A 132 18.71 -17.06 23.26
C ALA A 132 17.37 -17.13 22.52
N GLU A 133 16.60 -16.03 22.51
CA GLU A 133 15.41 -15.88 21.68
C GLU A 133 15.84 -15.74 20.22
N VAL A 134 15.66 -16.81 19.45
CA VAL A 134 15.86 -16.78 18.01
C VAL A 134 14.56 -16.39 17.35
N ASP A 135 14.57 -15.32 16.54
CA ASP A 135 13.41 -14.82 15.82
C ASP A 135 12.89 -15.90 14.84
N ARG A 136 11.76 -16.52 15.18
CA ARG A 136 11.07 -17.52 14.33
C ARG A 136 9.97 -16.92 13.46
N SER A 137 10.00 -15.60 13.23
CA SER A 137 9.01 -14.89 12.41
C SER A 137 8.83 -15.48 11.00
N TYR A 138 9.88 -16.11 10.43
CA TYR A 138 9.83 -16.80 9.13
C TYR A 138 8.74 -17.88 9.03
N GLN A 139 8.37 -18.53 10.15
CA GLN A 139 7.32 -19.57 10.15
C GLN A 139 5.96 -19.04 9.67
N PHE A 140 5.73 -17.73 9.82
CA PHE A 140 4.49 -17.08 9.44
C PHE A 140 4.44 -16.66 7.96
N HIS A 141 5.58 -16.70 7.26
CA HIS A 141 5.69 -16.29 5.86
C HIS A 141 5.23 -17.37 4.85
N PHE A 142 5.01 -18.63 5.29
CA PHE A 142 4.53 -19.73 4.42
C PHE A 142 3.12 -19.50 3.84
N ILE A 143 2.39 -18.49 4.31
CA ILE A 143 1.07 -18.09 3.77
C ILE A 143 1.20 -17.57 2.34
N ILE A 144 2.24 -16.78 2.08
CA ILE A 144 2.46 -16.08 0.82
C ILE A 144 2.62 -17.05 -0.38
N PRO A 145 3.50 -18.09 -0.32
CA PRO A 145 3.61 -19.05 -1.42
C PRO A 145 2.31 -19.85 -1.63
N GLY A 146 1.59 -20.19 -0.56
CA GLY A 146 0.28 -20.83 -0.65
C GLY A 146 -0.76 -19.96 -1.38
N GLY A 147 -0.77 -18.66 -1.10
CA GLY A 147 -1.63 -17.69 -1.78
C GLY A 147 -1.37 -17.57 -3.28
N PHE A 148 -0.09 -17.47 -3.69
CA PHE A 148 0.28 -17.44 -5.10
C PHE A 148 -0.01 -18.76 -5.83
N LEU A 149 0.15 -19.91 -5.15
CA LEU A 149 -0.20 -21.22 -5.70
C LEU A 149 -1.71 -21.33 -5.97
N LEU A 150 -2.54 -20.85 -5.04
CA LEU A 150 -4.00 -20.79 -5.19
C LEU A 150 -4.42 -19.89 -6.38
N ILE A 151 -3.81 -18.71 -6.49
CA ILE A 151 -4.04 -17.79 -7.63
C ILE A 151 -3.63 -18.43 -8.96
N GLY A 152 -2.44 -19.05 -9.00
CA GLY A 152 -1.93 -19.73 -10.19
C GLY A 152 -2.85 -20.85 -10.66
N ALA A 153 -3.30 -21.71 -9.74
CA ALA A 153 -4.25 -22.78 -10.04
C ALA A 153 -5.57 -22.24 -10.61
N ARG A 154 -6.04 -21.10 -10.10
CA ARG A 154 -7.28 -20.48 -10.55
C ARG A 154 -7.17 -19.82 -11.93
N LEU A 155 -6.05 -19.16 -12.20
CA LEU A 155 -5.75 -18.61 -13.52
C LEU A 155 -5.64 -19.73 -14.57
N LEU A 156 -5.05 -20.87 -14.21
CA LEU A 156 -4.97 -22.03 -15.09
C LEU A 156 -6.36 -22.61 -15.39
N LEU A 157 -7.23 -22.71 -14.38
CA LEU A 157 -8.63 -23.12 -14.56
C LEU A 157 -9.40 -22.13 -15.46
N HIS A 158 -9.15 -20.82 -15.30
CA HIS A 158 -9.75 -19.80 -16.15
C HIS A 158 -9.28 -19.93 -17.60
N ALA A 159 -7.97 -20.10 -17.82
CA ALA A 159 -7.39 -20.33 -19.14
C ALA A 159 -8.00 -21.56 -19.82
N PHE A 160 -8.15 -22.66 -19.08
CA PHE A 160 -8.78 -23.88 -19.59
C PHE A 160 -10.23 -23.63 -20.07
N HIS A 161 -11.03 -22.87 -19.31
CA HIS A 161 -12.40 -22.54 -19.70
C HIS A 161 -12.46 -21.64 -20.95
N GLU A 162 -11.57 -20.67 -21.07
CA GLU A 162 -11.50 -19.80 -22.26
C GLU A 162 -11.06 -20.59 -23.49
N TRP A 163 -10.06 -21.47 -23.38
CA TRP A 163 -9.68 -22.41 -24.43
C TRP A 163 -10.86 -23.30 -24.84
N LEU A 164 -11.59 -23.87 -23.88
CA LEU A 164 -12.76 -24.70 -24.17
C LEU A 164 -13.85 -23.91 -24.92
N ALA A 165 -14.10 -22.67 -24.52
CA ALA A 165 -15.06 -21.78 -25.17
C ALA A 165 -14.66 -21.43 -26.62
N THR A 166 -13.36 -21.24 -26.89
CA THR A 166 -12.86 -20.97 -28.25
C THR A 166 -13.12 -22.15 -29.18
N ILE A 167 -12.84 -23.38 -28.72
CA ILE A 167 -13.00 -24.61 -29.50
C ILE A 167 -14.48 -24.88 -29.77
N ARG A 168 -15.36 -24.67 -28.78
CA ARG A 168 -16.81 -24.80 -28.94
C ARG A 168 -17.38 -23.84 -29.99
N ALA A 169 -16.93 -22.59 -29.98
CA ALA A 169 -17.36 -21.59 -30.96
C ALA A 169 -16.99 -21.97 -32.40
N GLY A 170 -16.01 -22.86 -32.61
CA GLY A 170 -15.65 -23.44 -33.90
C GLY A 170 -16.61 -24.50 -34.44
N THR A 171 -17.45 -25.11 -33.59
CA THR A 171 -18.29 -26.27 -33.93
C THR A 171 -19.77 -25.95 -34.18
N SER A 172 -20.23 -24.74 -33.84
CA SER A 172 -21.60 -24.29 -34.12
C SER A 172 -21.68 -23.62 -35.50
N ARG A 173 -22.55 -24.15 -36.40
CA ARG A 173 -23.01 -23.42 -37.59
C ARG A 173 -23.56 -22.04 -37.18
N PRO A 174 -23.49 -21.01 -38.04
CA PRO A 174 -24.08 -19.72 -37.73
C PRO A 174 -25.60 -19.87 -37.71
N GLU A 175 -26.18 -20.05 -36.53
CA GLU A 175 -27.58 -19.71 -36.34
C GLU A 175 -27.68 -18.18 -36.30
N GLY A 176 -28.56 -17.65 -37.14
CA GLY A 176 -28.69 -16.22 -37.39
C GLY A 176 -28.77 -15.42 -36.09
N VAL A 177 -27.95 -14.38 -36.01
CA VAL A 177 -28.10 -13.33 -35.02
C VAL A 177 -29.45 -12.67 -35.31
N ALA A 178 -30.48 -13.04 -34.54
CA ALA A 178 -31.68 -12.24 -34.42
C ALA A 178 -31.27 -10.91 -33.77
N GLN A 179 -31.03 -9.90 -34.59
CA GLN A 179 -31.19 -8.51 -34.18
C GLN A 179 -32.68 -8.30 -33.86
N GLY A 180 -32.99 -7.98 -32.62
CA GLY A 180 -34.36 -7.64 -32.23
C GLY A 180 -34.49 -7.26 -30.75
N GLY A 181 -34.88 -6.00 -30.51
CA GLY A 181 -35.62 -5.60 -29.32
C GLY A 181 -34.82 -4.95 -28.19
N HIS A 182 -34.80 -3.62 -28.19
CA HIS A 182 -35.00 -2.87 -26.94
C HIS A 182 -36.29 -3.35 -26.25
N ASP A 183 -36.36 -3.19 -24.94
CA ASP A 183 -37.52 -3.45 -24.07
C ASP A 183 -37.63 -4.86 -23.46
N ALA A 184 -36.78 -5.12 -22.47
CA ALA A 184 -37.18 -5.86 -21.27
C ALA A 184 -36.37 -5.33 -20.08
N PRO A 185 -36.99 -4.96 -18.95
CA PRO A 185 -36.24 -4.54 -17.77
C PRO A 185 -35.44 -5.75 -17.30
N ARG A 186 -34.11 -5.65 -17.33
CA ARG A 186 -33.23 -6.61 -16.66
C ARG A 186 -33.46 -6.46 -15.17
N GLU A 187 -34.46 -7.18 -14.67
CA GLU A 187 -34.69 -7.36 -13.25
C GLU A 187 -33.37 -7.85 -12.66
N SER A 188 -32.83 -7.04 -11.75
CA SER A 188 -31.63 -7.32 -10.99
C SER A 188 -31.83 -8.61 -10.23
N ALA A 189 -31.48 -9.75 -10.83
CA ALA A 189 -31.44 -11.04 -10.17
C ALA A 189 -30.59 -10.86 -8.92
N VAL A 190 -31.26 -10.87 -7.76
CA VAL A 190 -30.65 -10.77 -6.43
C VAL A 190 -29.60 -11.87 -6.36
N ARG A 191 -28.33 -11.49 -6.54
CA ARG A 191 -27.20 -12.41 -6.45
C ARG A 191 -27.03 -12.72 -4.97
N CYS A 192 -27.68 -13.78 -4.49
CA CYS A 192 -27.37 -14.32 -3.17
C CYS A 192 -25.88 -14.65 -3.13
N ALA A 193 -25.17 -14.05 -2.17
CA ALA A 193 -23.77 -14.36 -1.93
C ALA A 193 -23.63 -15.86 -1.64
N PRO A 194 -22.57 -16.55 -2.12
CA PRO A 194 -22.35 -17.98 -1.85
C PRO A 194 -22.40 -18.32 -0.35
N VAL A 195 -22.01 -17.36 0.48
CA VAL A 195 -22.00 -17.42 1.94
C VAL A 195 -23.40 -17.44 2.55
N SER A 196 -24.42 -16.82 1.92
CA SER A 196 -25.80 -16.88 2.41
C SER A 196 -26.41 -18.28 2.27
N GLN A 197 -25.69 -19.20 1.64
CA GLN A 197 -26.04 -20.62 1.53
C GLN A 197 -25.29 -21.48 2.56
N ALA A 198 -24.31 -20.94 3.29
CA ALA A 198 -23.52 -21.69 4.26
C ALA A 198 -24.32 -21.92 5.54
N THR A 199 -24.41 -23.17 5.99
CA THR A 199 -25.12 -23.51 7.23
C THR A 199 -24.29 -23.07 8.44
N GLY A 200 -24.94 -22.67 9.55
CA GLY A 200 -24.23 -22.29 10.78
C GLY A 200 -23.27 -23.37 11.30
N LEU A 201 -23.51 -24.64 10.98
CA LEU A 201 -22.61 -25.77 11.22
C LEU A 201 -21.32 -25.70 10.36
N GLU A 202 -21.41 -25.31 9.08
CA GLU A 202 -20.25 -25.15 8.19
C GLU A 202 -19.34 -24.01 8.69
N ILE A 203 -19.94 -22.91 9.15
CA ILE A 203 -19.24 -21.76 9.75
C ILE A 203 -18.61 -22.17 11.10
N GLY A 204 -19.34 -22.89 11.95
CA GLY A 204 -18.84 -23.38 13.24
C GLY A 204 -17.66 -24.35 13.11
N ILE A 205 -17.70 -25.26 12.13
CA ILE A 205 -16.57 -26.17 11.86
C ILE A 205 -15.39 -25.39 11.29
N ALA A 206 -15.61 -24.44 10.38
CA ALA A 206 -14.53 -23.59 9.87
C ALA A 206 -13.85 -22.80 10.99
N ILE A 207 -14.62 -22.20 11.91
CA ILE A 207 -14.10 -21.48 13.08
C ILE A 207 -13.34 -22.43 14.02
N ALA A 208 -13.90 -23.59 14.35
CA ALA A 208 -13.26 -24.56 15.25
C ALA A 208 -11.96 -25.14 14.65
N SER A 209 -11.94 -25.42 13.34
CA SER A 209 -10.74 -25.81 12.62
C SER A 209 -9.70 -24.69 12.65
N LEU A 210 -10.07 -23.45 12.32
CA LEU A 210 -9.12 -22.33 12.26
C LEU A 210 -8.53 -22.00 13.65
N LEU A 211 -9.37 -21.97 14.70
CA LEU A 211 -8.94 -21.74 16.08
C LEU A 211 -8.06 -22.88 16.64
N GLY A 212 -8.44 -24.14 16.35
CA GLY A 212 -7.62 -25.30 16.74
C GLY A 212 -6.24 -25.28 16.09
N LEU A 213 -6.15 -24.80 14.85
CA LEU A 213 -4.89 -24.73 14.10
C LEU A 213 -4.03 -23.51 14.50
N LEU A 214 -4.64 -22.37 14.83
CA LEU A 214 -3.95 -21.22 15.46
C LEU A 214 -3.36 -21.60 16.82
N ALA A 215 -4.05 -22.45 17.59
CA ALA A 215 -3.54 -22.98 18.85
C ALA A 215 -2.39 -23.98 18.66
N ILE A 216 -2.42 -24.82 17.61
CA ILE A 216 -1.35 -25.78 17.27
C ILE A 216 -0.14 -25.08 16.64
N ALA A 217 -0.35 -23.97 15.92
CA ALA A 217 0.71 -23.14 15.36
C ALA A 217 1.58 -22.48 16.45
N ARG A 218 1.06 -22.32 17.68
CA ARG A 218 1.87 -21.97 18.85
C ARG A 218 2.73 -23.17 19.27
N GLY A 219 3.92 -23.28 18.69
CA GLY A 219 5.00 -24.11 19.23
C GLY A 219 5.49 -25.28 18.39
N THR A 220 5.23 -25.33 17.07
CA THR A 220 5.73 -26.42 16.20
C THR A 220 6.79 -25.95 15.19
N THR A 221 7.73 -26.84 14.86
CA THR A 221 8.76 -26.62 13.82
C THR A 221 8.16 -26.68 12.41
N VAL A 222 8.85 -26.07 11.44
CA VAL A 222 8.51 -25.75 10.04
C VAL A 222 7.51 -26.65 9.31
N LEU A 223 7.53 -27.97 9.52
CA LEU A 223 6.60 -28.92 8.91
C LEU A 223 5.20 -28.93 9.57
N GLY A 224 5.11 -28.62 10.86
CA GLY A 224 3.87 -28.59 11.64
C GLY A 224 2.89 -27.55 11.09
N PRO A 225 3.27 -26.26 10.98
CA PRO A 225 2.40 -25.21 10.45
C PRO A 225 1.91 -25.49 9.02
N LEU A 226 2.77 -26.01 8.14
CA LEU A 226 2.39 -26.35 6.76
C LEU A 226 1.39 -27.52 6.72
N ALA A 227 1.64 -28.59 7.47
CA ALA A 227 0.72 -29.74 7.56
C ALA A 227 -0.62 -29.34 8.20
N VAL A 228 -0.58 -28.46 9.19
CA VAL A 228 -1.74 -27.82 9.85
C VAL A 228 -2.53 -26.99 8.84
N VAL A 229 -1.88 -26.14 8.02
CA VAL A 229 -2.52 -25.33 6.97
C VAL A 229 -3.12 -26.20 5.87
N VAL A 230 -2.40 -27.24 5.42
CA VAL A 230 -2.90 -28.19 4.42
C VAL A 230 -4.06 -29.02 4.97
N ALA A 231 -4.00 -29.47 6.22
CA ALA A 231 -5.10 -30.15 6.89
C ALA A 231 -6.31 -29.22 7.13
N ALA A 232 -6.07 -27.93 7.43
CA ALA A 232 -7.09 -26.88 7.48
C ALA A 232 -7.82 -26.76 6.15
N ALA A 233 -7.06 -26.55 5.09
CA ALA A 233 -7.56 -26.36 3.75
C ALA A 233 -8.31 -27.62 3.29
N ALA A 234 -7.79 -28.81 3.61
CA ALA A 234 -8.42 -30.08 3.30
C ALA A 234 -9.72 -30.29 4.10
N MET A 235 -9.76 -30.06 5.42
CA MET A 235 -10.99 -30.12 6.21
C MET A 235 -12.01 -29.08 5.75
N MET A 236 -11.58 -27.86 5.49
CA MET A 236 -12.45 -26.76 5.05
C MET A 236 -12.97 -26.93 3.62
N LEU A 237 -12.27 -27.67 2.75
CA LEU A 237 -12.82 -28.11 1.48
C LEU A 237 -13.76 -29.32 1.66
N ALA A 238 -13.29 -30.34 2.38
CA ALA A 238 -13.95 -31.63 2.47
C ALA A 238 -15.27 -31.56 3.25
N VAL A 239 -15.32 -30.79 4.34
CA VAL A 239 -16.50 -30.72 5.21
C VAL A 239 -17.71 -30.09 4.49
N PRO A 240 -17.64 -28.91 3.84
CA PRO A 240 -18.77 -28.37 3.07
C PRO A 240 -19.12 -29.23 1.86
N LEU A 241 -18.13 -29.82 1.19
CA LEU A 241 -18.36 -30.75 0.07
C LEU A 241 -19.13 -31.99 0.53
N VAL A 242 -18.77 -32.59 1.68
CA VAL A 242 -19.40 -33.79 2.24
C VAL A 242 -20.77 -33.48 2.85
N LEU A 243 -20.91 -32.38 3.60
CA LEU A 243 -22.19 -31.95 4.18
C LEU A 243 -23.22 -31.66 3.08
N ARG A 244 -22.80 -31.01 1.98
CA ARG A 244 -23.69 -30.76 0.85
C ARG A 244 -23.88 -31.96 -0.07
N TRP A 245 -22.89 -32.85 -0.21
CA TRP A 245 -23.10 -34.14 -0.86
C TRP A 245 -24.18 -34.96 -0.13
N ARG A 246 -24.21 -34.90 1.21
CA ARG A 246 -25.30 -35.44 2.04
C ARG A 246 -26.62 -34.67 1.89
N ALA A 247 -26.58 -33.34 1.82
CA ALA A 247 -27.80 -32.50 1.70
C ALA A 247 -28.46 -32.59 0.30
N ARG A 248 -27.72 -32.94 -0.75
CA ARG A 248 -28.22 -33.18 -2.12
C ARG A 248 -29.07 -34.45 -2.30
N ARG A 249 -29.74 -34.93 -1.24
CA ARG A 249 -30.88 -35.85 -1.35
C ARG A 249 -32.24 -35.14 -1.53
N SER A 250 -32.32 -33.82 -1.35
CA SER A 250 -33.51 -33.04 -1.69
C SER A 250 -33.17 -31.92 -2.69
N LEU A 251 -33.42 -32.18 -3.97
CA LEU A 251 -33.38 -31.19 -5.03
C LEU A 251 -34.73 -30.45 -5.06
N ASP A 252 -34.85 -29.37 -4.29
CA ASP A 252 -35.71 -28.27 -4.71
C ASP A 252 -34.78 -27.11 -5.14
N PRO A 253 -34.63 -26.88 -6.45
CA PRO A 253 -33.73 -25.88 -6.98
C PRO A 253 -34.35 -24.49 -6.86
N THR A 254 -33.93 -23.67 -5.90
CA THR A 254 -34.32 -22.24 -5.85
C THR A 254 -33.59 -21.35 -6.86
N VAL A 255 -33.07 -21.93 -7.94
CA VAL A 255 -32.80 -21.20 -9.19
C VAL A 255 -33.18 -22.11 -10.36
N PRO A 256 -34.19 -21.76 -11.18
CA PRO A 256 -34.42 -22.49 -12.42
C PRO A 256 -33.18 -22.31 -13.31
N VAL A 257 -32.52 -23.42 -13.61
CA VAL A 257 -31.63 -23.50 -14.77
C VAL A 257 -32.54 -23.22 -15.96
N SER A 258 -32.24 -22.19 -16.76
CA SER A 258 -32.92 -22.03 -18.05
C SER A 258 -32.79 -23.36 -18.79
N ASP A 259 -33.92 -23.98 -19.13
CA ASP A 259 -34.01 -25.24 -19.87
C ASP A 259 -33.41 -25.11 -21.27
N GLY A 260 -32.09 -25.12 -21.30
CA GLY A 260 -31.21 -25.15 -22.44
C GLY A 260 -29.95 -25.82 -21.95
N ALA A 261 -29.99 -27.15 -21.87
CA ALA A 261 -28.84 -27.98 -21.53
C ALA A 261 -27.66 -27.58 -22.42
N ALA A 262 -26.70 -26.83 -21.86
CA ALA A 262 -25.43 -26.59 -22.53
C ALA A 262 -24.79 -27.97 -22.76
N PRO A 263 -24.47 -28.37 -24.02
CA PRO A 263 -23.94 -29.69 -24.28
C PRO A 263 -22.68 -29.93 -23.43
N THR A 264 -22.60 -31.12 -22.84
CA THR A 264 -21.40 -31.58 -22.13
C THR A 264 -20.23 -31.54 -23.10
N ALA A 265 -19.08 -31.00 -22.66
CA ALA A 265 -17.90 -30.92 -23.52
C ALA A 265 -17.50 -32.32 -24.00
N THR A 266 -17.28 -32.48 -25.30
CA THR A 266 -16.75 -33.73 -25.85
C THR A 266 -15.31 -33.93 -25.39
N VAL A 267 -14.87 -35.19 -25.25
CA VAL A 267 -13.50 -35.54 -24.83
C VAL A 267 -12.46 -34.84 -25.70
N GLY A 268 -12.68 -34.76 -27.02
CA GLY A 268 -11.78 -34.04 -27.93
C GLY A 268 -11.66 -32.52 -27.64
N GLN A 269 -12.73 -31.88 -27.17
CA GLN A 269 -12.69 -30.45 -26.79
C GLN A 269 -11.88 -30.24 -25.51
N ILE A 270 -11.99 -31.15 -24.54
CA ILE A 270 -11.21 -31.13 -23.30
C ILE A 270 -9.73 -31.37 -23.59
N VAL A 271 -9.41 -32.34 -24.44
CA VAL A 271 -8.03 -32.62 -24.86
C VAL A 271 -7.44 -31.41 -25.62
N GLY A 272 -8.21 -30.80 -26.52
CA GLY A 272 -7.78 -29.61 -27.25
C GLY A 272 -7.50 -28.41 -26.34
N SER A 273 -8.32 -28.17 -25.31
CA SER A 273 -8.09 -27.07 -24.37
C SER A 273 -6.89 -27.33 -23.44
N LEU A 274 -6.68 -28.59 -23.00
CA LEU A 274 -5.46 -28.97 -22.26
C LEU A 274 -4.20 -28.78 -23.11
N ALA A 275 -4.24 -29.17 -24.39
CA ALA A 275 -3.13 -28.97 -25.31
C ALA A 275 -2.79 -27.49 -25.49
N GLY A 276 -3.80 -26.62 -25.64
CA GLY A 276 -3.61 -25.17 -25.72
C GLY A 276 -2.89 -24.59 -24.50
N VAL A 277 -3.30 -24.99 -23.29
CA VAL A 277 -2.61 -24.59 -22.05
C VAL A 277 -1.17 -25.13 -22.00
N ALA A 278 -0.97 -26.41 -22.34
CA ALA A 278 0.34 -27.07 -22.31
C ALA A 278 1.35 -26.42 -23.27
N VAL A 279 0.91 -26.01 -24.47
CA VAL A 279 1.76 -25.31 -25.44
C VAL A 279 2.26 -23.98 -24.87
N VAL A 280 1.38 -23.20 -24.25
CA VAL A 280 1.76 -21.90 -23.65
C VAL A 280 2.70 -22.10 -22.48
N ILE A 281 2.45 -23.09 -21.61
CA ILE A 281 3.37 -23.45 -20.52
C ILE A 281 4.73 -23.88 -21.05
N GLY A 282 4.77 -24.72 -22.09
CA GLY A 282 6.02 -25.17 -22.71
C GLY A 282 6.82 -24.02 -23.32
N ALA A 283 6.16 -23.07 -23.99
CA ALA A 283 6.80 -21.87 -24.53
C ALA A 283 7.35 -20.97 -23.42
N ALA A 284 6.59 -20.77 -22.34
CA ALA A 284 7.05 -20.01 -21.18
C ALA A 284 8.25 -20.68 -20.50
N TRP A 285 8.21 -22.01 -20.34
CA TRP A 285 9.32 -22.79 -19.78
C TRP A 285 10.58 -22.66 -20.63
N TYR A 286 10.46 -22.76 -21.96
CA TYR A 286 11.58 -22.55 -22.89
C TYR A 286 12.18 -21.14 -22.73
N GLY A 287 11.34 -20.10 -22.64
CA GLY A 287 11.80 -18.73 -22.40
C GLY A 287 12.57 -18.57 -21.08
N ILE A 288 12.11 -19.22 -20.00
CA ILE A 288 12.78 -19.20 -18.70
C ILE A 288 14.17 -19.86 -18.76
N GLN A 289 14.30 -20.98 -19.48
CA GLN A 289 15.59 -21.67 -19.63
C GLN A 289 16.60 -20.87 -20.48
N ASN A 290 16.11 -20.02 -21.38
CA ASN A 290 16.92 -19.22 -22.29
C ASN A 290 16.97 -17.74 -21.90
N ILE A 291 16.62 -17.38 -20.66
CA ILE A 291 16.37 -15.99 -20.26
C ILE A 291 17.57 -15.05 -20.43
N GLN A 292 18.79 -15.56 -20.26
CA GLN A 292 20.04 -14.81 -20.43
C GLN A 292 20.34 -14.49 -21.91
N SER A 293 19.78 -15.26 -22.85
CA SER A 293 19.97 -15.03 -24.29
C SER A 293 18.96 -14.04 -24.88
N ILE A 294 17.92 -13.68 -24.13
CA ILE A 294 16.86 -12.78 -24.58
C ILE A 294 17.34 -11.34 -24.35
N PRO A 295 17.38 -10.47 -25.38
CA PRO A 295 17.76 -9.08 -25.15
C PRO A 295 16.78 -8.38 -24.20
N LEU A 296 17.31 -7.58 -23.27
CA LEU A 296 16.52 -6.88 -22.23
C LEU A 296 15.28 -6.17 -22.80
N ALA A 297 15.44 -5.46 -23.93
CA ALA A 297 14.35 -4.74 -24.59
C ALA A 297 13.18 -5.66 -25.00
N TRP A 298 13.47 -6.88 -25.47
CA TRP A 298 12.44 -7.84 -25.85
C TRP A 298 11.74 -8.44 -24.63
N GLY A 299 12.46 -8.66 -23.53
CA GLY A 299 11.87 -9.10 -22.27
C GLY A 299 10.90 -8.06 -21.70
N VAL A 300 11.33 -6.79 -21.62
CA VAL A 300 10.46 -5.68 -21.20
C VAL A 300 9.24 -5.56 -22.12
N ALA A 301 9.45 -5.59 -23.45
CA ALA A 301 8.37 -5.51 -24.42
C ALA A 301 7.38 -6.68 -24.31
N PHE A 302 7.84 -7.90 -24.00
CA PHE A 302 6.99 -9.06 -23.78
C PHE A 302 6.05 -8.86 -22.58
N PHE A 303 6.57 -8.41 -21.44
CA PHE A 303 5.76 -8.15 -20.25
C PHE A 303 4.78 -6.99 -20.47
N VAL A 304 5.21 -5.90 -21.11
CA VAL A 304 4.32 -4.80 -21.51
C VAL A 304 3.22 -5.32 -22.45
N GLY A 305 3.57 -6.14 -23.44
CA GLY A 305 2.60 -6.78 -24.34
C GLY A 305 1.61 -7.66 -23.57
N MET A 306 2.08 -8.47 -22.64
CA MET A 306 1.23 -9.29 -21.77
C MET A 306 0.27 -8.44 -20.93
N ALA A 307 0.72 -7.30 -20.39
CA ALA A 307 -0.15 -6.35 -19.71
C ALA A 307 -1.27 -5.87 -20.64
N LEU A 308 -0.91 -5.36 -21.83
CA LEU A 308 -1.84 -4.86 -22.87
C LEU A 308 -2.83 -5.93 -23.40
N LEU A 309 -2.46 -7.21 -23.33
CA LEU A 309 -3.29 -8.36 -23.68
C LEU A 309 -4.34 -8.70 -22.61
N GLY A 310 -4.40 -7.93 -21.52
CA GLY A 310 -5.34 -8.15 -20.43
C GLY A 310 -4.88 -9.20 -19.42
N ALA A 311 -3.58 -9.46 -19.31
CA ALA A 311 -3.09 -10.25 -18.18
C ALA A 311 -3.27 -9.47 -16.86
N PRO A 312 -3.42 -10.18 -15.72
CA PRO A 312 -3.44 -9.52 -14.42
C PRO A 312 -2.19 -8.66 -14.20
N LEU A 313 -2.33 -7.41 -13.76
CA LEU A 313 -1.19 -6.50 -13.56
C LEU A 313 -0.07 -7.07 -12.68
N PHE A 314 -0.39 -7.91 -11.69
CA PHE A 314 0.64 -8.55 -10.87
C PHE A 314 1.56 -9.47 -11.68
N SER A 315 1.04 -10.11 -12.74
CA SER A 315 1.84 -10.97 -13.61
C SER A 315 2.82 -10.15 -14.45
N PHE A 316 2.44 -8.93 -14.83
CA PHE A 316 3.33 -7.96 -15.47
C PHE A 316 4.43 -7.52 -14.51
N LEU A 317 4.07 -6.97 -13.35
CA LEU A 317 5.03 -6.44 -12.38
C LEU A 317 5.96 -7.53 -11.85
N GLY A 318 5.39 -8.65 -11.41
CA GLY A 318 6.14 -9.75 -10.82
C GLY A 318 6.91 -10.54 -11.86
N GLY A 319 6.35 -10.71 -13.07
CA GLY A 319 7.03 -11.37 -14.17
C GLY A 319 8.21 -10.55 -14.70
N LEU A 320 8.04 -9.24 -14.85
CA LEU A 320 9.12 -8.31 -15.21
C LEU A 320 10.21 -8.32 -14.13
N ALA A 321 9.83 -8.25 -12.86
CA ALA A 321 10.79 -8.31 -11.76
C ALA A 321 11.61 -9.60 -11.78
N LEU A 322 10.94 -10.76 -11.89
CA LEU A 322 11.62 -12.05 -12.01
C LEU A 322 12.53 -12.11 -13.24
N PHE A 323 12.08 -11.58 -14.38
CA PHE A 323 12.91 -11.53 -15.58
C PHE A 323 14.18 -10.70 -15.37
N LEU A 324 14.06 -9.51 -14.79
CA LEU A 324 15.19 -8.61 -14.54
C LEU A 324 16.22 -9.24 -13.58
N TRP A 325 15.74 -9.81 -12.48
CA TRP A 325 16.59 -10.50 -11.51
C TRP A 325 17.32 -11.73 -12.07
N LEU A 326 16.61 -12.55 -12.86
CA LEU A 326 17.17 -13.76 -13.46
C LEU A 326 18.07 -13.46 -14.67
N HIS A 327 17.84 -12.35 -15.38
CA HIS A 327 18.66 -11.92 -16.50
C HIS A 327 19.99 -11.31 -16.03
N GLY A 328 19.95 -10.47 -14.99
CA GLY A 328 21.09 -9.72 -14.49
C GLY A 328 21.50 -8.55 -15.41
N THR A 329 22.16 -7.56 -14.84
CA THR A 329 22.77 -6.41 -15.52
C THR A 329 24.22 -6.22 -15.05
N ALA A 330 24.90 -5.19 -15.55
CA ALA A 330 26.26 -4.86 -15.09
C ALA A 330 26.31 -4.53 -13.59
N ASP A 331 25.29 -3.82 -13.09
CA ASP A 331 25.22 -3.35 -11.70
C ASP A 331 24.59 -4.39 -10.76
N THR A 332 23.74 -5.27 -11.29
CA THR A 332 23.08 -6.33 -10.51
C THR A 332 23.33 -7.70 -11.16
N PRO A 333 24.21 -8.55 -10.60
CA PRO A 333 24.46 -9.86 -11.17
C PRO A 333 23.20 -10.72 -11.14
N ALA A 334 23.07 -11.64 -12.10
CA ALA A 334 21.93 -12.56 -12.18
C ALA A 334 21.83 -13.38 -10.88
N MET A 335 20.65 -13.35 -10.25
CA MET A 335 20.40 -14.06 -9.00
C MET A 335 19.58 -15.33 -9.23
N SER A 336 19.68 -16.28 -8.29
CA SER A 336 18.81 -17.46 -8.26
C SER A 336 17.37 -17.05 -7.92
N LEU A 337 16.40 -17.88 -8.33
CA LEU A 337 14.98 -17.62 -8.07
C LEU A 337 14.65 -17.42 -6.56
N PRO A 338 15.22 -18.17 -5.61
CA PRO A 338 15.02 -17.93 -4.18
C PRO A 338 15.50 -16.53 -3.76
N ASN A 339 16.75 -16.18 -4.09
CA ASN A 339 17.37 -14.91 -3.68
C ASN A 339 16.63 -13.70 -4.28
N ALA A 340 16.19 -13.81 -5.54
CA ALA A 340 15.41 -12.78 -6.24
C ALA A 340 14.08 -12.45 -5.54
N VAL A 341 13.57 -13.37 -4.70
CA VAL A 341 12.27 -13.24 -4.05
C VAL A 341 12.38 -13.10 -2.52
N GLU A 342 13.45 -13.64 -1.92
CA GLU A 342 13.77 -13.59 -0.50
C GLU A 342 13.98 -12.17 0.01
N ASP A 343 14.74 -11.36 -0.73
CA ASP A 343 15.14 -9.99 -0.36
C ASP A 343 13.93 -9.05 -0.21
N VAL A 344 12.76 -9.50 -0.66
CA VAL A 344 11.61 -8.63 -0.91
C VAL A 344 10.35 -9.07 -0.18
N LEU A 345 10.04 -10.37 -0.12
CA LEU A 345 8.82 -10.88 0.51
C LEU A 345 9.05 -11.50 1.91
N GLY A 346 10.29 -11.53 2.39
CA GLY A 346 10.66 -11.97 3.72
C GLY A 346 10.43 -10.89 4.81
N PRO A 347 11.47 -10.37 5.49
CA PRO A 347 11.28 -9.47 6.64
C PRO A 347 10.66 -8.10 6.28
N HIS A 348 10.98 -7.54 5.11
CA HIS A 348 10.59 -6.17 4.76
C HIS A 348 9.12 -6.02 4.37
N PHE A 349 8.57 -6.98 3.62
CA PHE A 349 7.15 -6.94 3.23
C PHE A 349 6.26 -7.13 4.45
N ALA A 350 6.49 -8.16 5.27
CA ALA A 350 5.67 -8.43 6.44
C ALA A 350 5.69 -7.28 7.46
N ARG A 351 6.82 -6.57 7.61
CA ARG A 351 6.97 -5.43 8.54
C ARG A 351 6.38 -4.12 8.01
N MET A 352 5.82 -4.08 6.80
CA MET A 352 5.09 -2.89 6.35
C MET A 352 3.85 -2.70 7.25
N SER A 353 3.97 -1.78 8.21
CA SER A 353 2.91 -1.38 9.16
C SER A 353 1.60 -0.95 8.47
N VAL A 354 1.67 -0.66 7.17
CA VAL A 354 0.54 -0.32 6.30
C VAL A 354 -0.32 -1.53 5.94
N LEU A 355 0.24 -2.75 5.86
CA LEU A 355 -0.49 -3.91 5.35
C LEU A 355 -1.81 -4.15 6.07
N PRO A 356 -1.88 -4.18 7.41
CA PRO A 356 -3.13 -4.43 8.12
C PRO A 356 -4.12 -3.27 8.07
N THR A 357 -3.64 -2.09 7.71
CA THR A 357 -4.45 -0.88 7.60
C THR A 357 -5.38 -0.94 6.37
N ILE A 358 -4.92 -1.55 5.27
CA ILE A 358 -5.66 -1.60 3.99
C ILE A 358 -6.99 -2.36 4.10
N PRO A 359 -7.04 -3.62 4.58
CA PRO A 359 -8.30 -4.38 4.63
C PRO A 359 -9.30 -3.76 5.61
N VAL A 360 -8.83 -3.27 6.75
CA VAL A 360 -9.68 -2.78 7.83
C VAL A 360 -10.36 -1.45 7.44
N PHE A 361 -9.61 -0.50 6.86
CA PHE A 361 -10.23 0.72 6.31
C PHE A 361 -11.13 0.42 5.12
N THR A 362 -10.72 -0.49 4.22
CA THR A 362 -11.57 -0.87 3.09
C THR A 362 -12.89 -1.47 3.57
N LEU A 363 -12.86 -2.34 4.59
CA LEU A 363 -14.06 -2.88 5.21
C LEU A 363 -14.94 -1.79 5.80
N ALA A 364 -14.37 -0.82 6.54
CA ALA A 364 -15.12 0.31 7.08
C ALA A 364 -15.83 1.10 5.98
N GLY A 365 -15.11 1.40 4.88
CA GLY A 365 -15.67 2.06 3.70
C GLY A 365 -16.82 1.28 3.06
N TYR A 366 -16.68 -0.05 2.95
CA TYR A 366 -17.72 -0.93 2.42
C TYR A 366 -18.95 -0.98 3.33
N LEU A 367 -18.77 -1.04 4.66
CA LEU A 367 -19.87 -0.98 5.63
C LEU A 367 -20.65 0.33 5.50
N MET A 368 -19.96 1.47 5.39
CA MET A 368 -20.60 2.77 5.15
C MET A 368 -21.29 2.81 3.77
N SER A 369 -20.74 2.16 2.75
CA SER A 369 -21.30 2.18 1.39
C SER A 369 -22.59 1.38 1.24
N GLU A 370 -22.74 0.33 2.05
CA GLU A 370 -23.88 -0.59 2.04
C GLU A 370 -24.92 -0.24 3.12
N SER A 371 -24.61 0.72 4.00
CA SER A 371 -25.57 1.34 4.93
C SER A 371 -26.25 2.56 4.30
N ARG A 372 -27.03 3.32 5.09
CA ARG A 372 -27.67 4.57 4.63
C ARG A 372 -26.81 5.82 4.87
N THR A 373 -25.51 5.63 5.07
CA THR A 373 -24.55 6.73 5.28
C THR A 373 -24.50 7.70 4.09
N PRO A 374 -24.36 7.24 2.82
CA PRO A 374 -24.45 8.11 1.65
C PRO A 374 -25.68 9.03 1.66
N GLU A 375 -26.86 8.50 1.98
CA GLU A 375 -28.12 9.26 2.02
C GLU A 375 -28.11 10.33 3.11
N ARG A 376 -27.64 9.99 4.32
CA ARG A 376 -27.54 10.93 5.45
C ARG A 376 -26.57 12.07 5.15
N LEU A 377 -25.38 11.76 4.63
CA LEU A 377 -24.38 12.75 4.25
C LEU A 377 -24.88 13.67 3.12
N VAL A 378 -25.53 13.10 2.12
CA VAL A 378 -26.18 13.86 1.04
C VAL A 378 -27.30 14.74 1.58
N ARG A 379 -28.10 14.26 2.55
CA ARG A 379 -29.17 15.05 3.19
C ARG A 379 -28.62 16.24 3.95
N VAL A 380 -27.55 16.06 4.73
CA VAL A 380 -26.84 17.14 5.43
C VAL A 380 -26.37 18.18 4.41
N ALA A 381 -25.61 17.74 3.40
CA ALA A 381 -25.10 18.66 2.38
C ALA A 381 -26.25 19.40 1.66
N ARG A 382 -27.36 18.72 1.35
CA ARG A 382 -28.53 19.33 0.71
C ARG A 382 -29.23 20.35 1.61
N ALA A 383 -29.33 20.09 2.90
CA ALA A 383 -29.95 21.00 3.85
C ALA A 383 -29.14 22.31 3.98
N PHE A 384 -27.80 22.21 3.94
CA PHE A 384 -26.92 23.38 3.99
C PHE A 384 -26.78 24.11 2.65
N LEU A 385 -26.86 23.41 1.50
CA LEU A 385 -26.40 23.96 0.22
C LEU A 385 -27.45 23.92 -0.89
N GLY A 386 -28.64 23.34 -0.63
CA GLY A 386 -29.73 23.26 -1.60
C GLY A 386 -30.27 24.63 -2.05
N PHE A 387 -30.00 25.69 -1.28
CA PHE A 387 -30.37 27.06 -1.64
C PHE A 387 -29.46 27.68 -2.72
N ALA A 388 -28.23 27.17 -2.87
CA ALA A 388 -27.26 27.71 -3.80
C ALA A 388 -27.66 27.38 -5.25
N PRO A 389 -27.35 28.27 -6.23
CA PRO A 389 -27.62 27.99 -7.63
C PRO A 389 -26.72 26.85 -8.12
N GLY A 390 -27.27 25.66 -8.34
CA GLY A 390 -26.47 24.46 -8.57
C GLY A 390 -26.24 23.61 -7.31
N GLY A 391 -27.05 23.80 -6.26
CA GLY A 391 -26.89 23.18 -4.95
C GLY A 391 -26.66 21.66 -4.99
N LEU A 392 -27.42 20.91 -5.79
CA LEU A 392 -27.23 19.46 -5.89
C LEU A 392 -25.86 19.04 -6.48
N GLY A 393 -25.28 19.85 -7.37
CA GLY A 393 -23.90 19.63 -7.87
C GLY A 393 -22.86 19.86 -6.77
N ILE A 394 -23.01 20.92 -5.97
CA ILE A 394 -22.15 21.19 -4.80
C ILE A 394 -22.27 20.06 -3.77
N VAL A 395 -23.50 19.59 -3.52
CA VAL A 395 -23.79 18.44 -2.66
C VAL A 395 -23.05 17.21 -3.16
N CYS A 396 -23.04 16.97 -4.47
CA CYS A 396 -22.27 15.87 -5.05
C CYS A 396 -20.77 16.01 -4.78
N VAL A 397 -20.18 17.19 -5.01
CA VAL A 397 -18.76 17.42 -4.74
C VAL A 397 -18.41 17.15 -3.27
N LEU A 398 -19.15 17.74 -2.34
CA LEU A 398 -18.83 17.65 -0.92
C LEU A 398 -19.16 16.29 -0.30
N ALA A 399 -20.29 15.69 -0.68
CA ALA A 399 -20.64 14.35 -0.21
C ALA A 399 -19.67 13.30 -0.76
N SER A 400 -19.24 13.43 -2.02
CA SER A 400 -18.19 12.56 -2.58
C SER A 400 -16.85 12.77 -1.88
N ALA A 401 -16.38 14.01 -1.71
CA ALA A 401 -15.12 14.29 -1.01
C ALA A 401 -15.13 13.72 0.41
N PHE A 402 -16.17 14.02 1.19
CA PHE A 402 -16.31 13.52 2.56
C PHE A 402 -16.39 11.99 2.62
N PHE A 403 -17.13 11.35 1.72
CA PHE A 403 -17.23 9.89 1.69
C PHE A 403 -15.92 9.21 1.23
N THR A 404 -15.19 9.81 0.30
CA THR A 404 -13.87 9.33 -0.16
C THR A 404 -12.83 9.35 0.97
N ILE A 405 -12.88 10.37 1.83
CA ILE A 405 -12.00 10.49 3.00
C ILE A 405 -12.03 9.24 3.88
N PHE A 406 -13.22 8.69 4.16
CA PHE A 406 -13.37 7.50 5.02
C PHE A 406 -13.29 6.19 4.27
N SER A 407 -13.80 6.15 3.04
CA SER A 407 -13.79 4.90 2.27
C SER A 407 -12.40 4.54 1.77
N GLY A 408 -11.48 5.52 1.64
CA GLY A 408 -10.11 5.29 1.21
C GLY A 408 -9.98 4.75 -0.22
N ALA A 409 -11.09 4.60 -0.93
CA ALA A 409 -11.19 3.94 -2.22
C ALA A 409 -12.18 4.67 -3.13
N SER A 410 -11.62 5.35 -4.13
CA SER A 410 -12.35 6.10 -5.14
C SER A 410 -13.49 5.29 -5.78
N GLY A 411 -13.25 4.01 -6.09
CA GLY A 411 -14.23 3.12 -6.67
C GLY A 411 -15.51 2.93 -5.84
N ILE A 412 -15.37 2.81 -4.52
CA ILE A 412 -16.51 2.64 -3.60
C ILE A 412 -17.37 3.89 -3.62
N THR A 413 -16.74 5.07 -3.63
CA THR A 413 -17.45 6.36 -3.70
C THR A 413 -18.29 6.46 -4.98
N ILE A 414 -17.74 6.07 -6.13
CA ILE A 414 -18.46 6.11 -7.42
C ILE A 414 -19.68 5.17 -7.39
N VAL A 415 -19.52 3.96 -6.82
CA VAL A 415 -20.60 2.97 -6.74
C VAL A 415 -21.71 3.40 -5.80
N ALA A 416 -21.36 3.91 -4.63
CA ALA A 416 -22.28 4.30 -3.57
C ALA A 416 -22.90 5.67 -3.81
N ILE A 417 -22.10 6.73 -3.72
CA ILE A 417 -22.55 8.13 -3.86
C ILE A 417 -23.00 8.42 -5.29
N GLY A 418 -22.20 7.99 -6.27
CA GLY A 418 -22.54 8.22 -7.68
C GLY A 418 -23.83 7.50 -8.10
N GLY A 419 -24.06 6.29 -7.58
CA GLY A 419 -25.28 5.52 -7.79
C GLY A 419 -26.57 6.20 -7.31
N LEU A 420 -26.49 6.91 -6.18
CA LEU A 420 -27.58 7.66 -5.59
C LEU A 420 -27.77 9.03 -6.27
N LEU A 421 -26.66 9.74 -6.53
CA LEU A 421 -26.69 11.13 -6.98
C LEU A 421 -26.86 11.30 -8.49
N LEU A 422 -26.43 10.35 -9.31
CA LEU A 422 -26.62 10.45 -10.77
C LEU A 422 -28.12 10.55 -11.14
N PRO A 423 -29.03 9.67 -10.66
CA PRO A 423 -30.46 9.81 -10.93
C PRO A 423 -31.05 11.12 -10.39
N ALA A 424 -30.59 11.58 -9.21
CA ALA A 424 -31.05 12.83 -8.62
C ALA A 424 -30.64 14.04 -9.47
N LEU A 425 -29.39 14.09 -9.95
CA LEU A 425 -28.89 15.16 -10.82
C LEU A 425 -29.67 15.21 -12.15
N LEU A 426 -29.94 14.05 -12.75
CA LEU A 426 -30.74 13.99 -13.99
C LEU A 426 -32.19 14.47 -13.76
N LYS A 427 -32.80 14.11 -12.62
CA LYS A 427 -34.15 14.55 -12.24
C LYS A 427 -34.24 16.07 -12.04
N ASP A 428 -33.19 16.67 -11.49
CA ASP A 428 -33.08 18.13 -11.28
C ASP A 428 -32.62 18.89 -12.55
N ARG A 429 -32.63 18.21 -13.71
CA ARG A 429 -32.32 18.75 -15.06
C ARG A 429 -30.87 19.17 -15.28
N TYR A 430 -29.92 18.57 -14.56
CA TYR A 430 -28.52 18.73 -14.94
C TYR A 430 -28.22 18.05 -16.28
N PRO A 431 -27.30 18.59 -17.09
CA PRO A 431 -26.88 17.94 -18.33
C PRO A 431 -26.26 16.58 -18.03
N GLU A 432 -26.68 15.54 -18.74
CA GLU A 432 -26.23 14.17 -18.48
C GLU A 432 -24.70 14.03 -18.48
N LYS A 433 -24.03 14.65 -19.46
CA LYS A 433 -22.56 14.64 -19.53
C LYS A 433 -21.92 15.26 -18.29
N PHE A 434 -22.47 16.37 -17.79
CA PHE A 434 -21.97 16.98 -16.56
C PHE A 434 -22.21 16.07 -15.36
N SER A 435 -23.43 15.55 -15.19
CA SER A 435 -23.78 14.67 -14.07
C SER A 435 -22.91 13.43 -14.02
N LEU A 436 -22.74 12.76 -15.18
CA LEU A 436 -21.94 11.56 -15.32
C LEU A 436 -20.45 11.83 -15.05
N GLY A 437 -19.92 12.95 -15.56
CA GLY A 437 -18.53 13.34 -15.27
C GLY A 437 -18.31 13.66 -13.80
N LEU A 438 -19.23 14.40 -13.18
CA LEU A 438 -19.14 14.81 -11.77
C LEU A 438 -19.13 13.61 -10.81
N VAL A 439 -20.04 12.65 -11.01
CA VAL A 439 -20.08 11.44 -10.17
C VAL A 439 -18.89 10.51 -10.43
N THR A 440 -18.34 10.51 -11.64
CA THR A 440 -17.15 9.71 -11.99
C THR A 440 -15.89 10.29 -11.36
N THR A 441 -15.75 11.61 -11.34
CA THR A 441 -14.61 12.29 -10.71
C THR A 441 -14.75 12.43 -9.20
N GLY A 442 -15.96 12.22 -8.66
CA GLY A 442 -16.26 12.34 -7.24
C GLY A 442 -15.36 11.49 -6.34
N GLY A 443 -14.99 10.29 -6.79
CA GLY A 443 -14.13 9.38 -6.01
C GLY A 443 -12.69 9.85 -5.83
N ALA A 444 -12.22 10.85 -6.59
CA ALA A 444 -10.88 11.41 -6.43
C ALA A 444 -10.82 12.57 -5.42
N LEU A 445 -11.95 13.21 -5.09
CA LEU A 445 -11.98 14.50 -4.38
C LEU A 445 -11.51 14.46 -2.92
N GLY A 446 -11.47 13.28 -2.30
CA GLY A 446 -11.13 13.12 -0.89
C GLY A 446 -9.73 12.56 -0.61
N ILE A 447 -8.95 12.20 -1.64
CA ILE A 447 -7.71 11.43 -1.47
C ILE A 447 -6.61 12.24 -0.78
N THR A 448 -6.58 13.56 -0.99
CA THR A 448 -5.60 14.46 -0.37
C THR A 448 -5.87 14.77 1.11
N PHE A 449 -7.02 14.34 1.65
CA PHE A 449 -7.43 14.64 3.02
C PHE A 449 -7.30 13.42 3.94
N PHE A 450 -6.86 13.64 5.18
CA PHE A 450 -6.87 12.61 6.22
C PHE A 450 -8.32 12.23 6.63
N PRO A 451 -8.64 10.96 6.99
CA PRO A 451 -7.84 9.71 7.07
C PRO A 451 -7.60 8.92 5.77
N CYS A 452 -7.61 9.53 4.58
CA CYS A 452 -7.56 8.74 3.36
C CYS A 452 -6.28 7.86 3.27
N LEU A 453 -6.48 6.58 2.97
CA LEU A 453 -5.43 5.56 2.99
C LEU A 453 -4.22 5.89 2.08
N PRO A 454 -4.36 6.37 0.83
CA PRO A 454 -3.21 6.72 0.00
C PRO A 454 -2.29 7.77 0.62
N LEU A 455 -2.86 8.77 1.30
CA LEU A 455 -2.09 9.79 2.02
C LEU A 455 -1.24 9.16 3.14
N ILE A 456 -1.83 8.23 3.89
CA ILE A 456 -1.14 7.49 4.96
C ILE A 456 -0.02 6.60 4.38
N VAL A 457 -0.30 5.86 3.31
CA VAL A 457 0.68 4.96 2.67
C VAL A 457 1.87 5.76 2.16
N TYR A 458 1.63 6.89 1.49
CA TYR A 458 2.71 7.77 1.05
C TYR A 458 3.53 8.26 2.24
N GLY A 459 2.88 8.77 3.28
CA GLY A 459 3.56 9.31 4.46
C GLY A 459 4.47 8.28 5.15
N ILE A 460 4.03 7.01 5.20
CA ILE A 460 4.83 5.92 5.77
C ILE A 460 5.99 5.56 4.82
N VAL A 461 5.73 5.33 3.53
CA VAL A 461 6.78 4.93 2.57
C VAL A 461 7.86 6.00 2.43
N ALA A 462 7.45 7.27 2.30
CA ALA A 462 8.37 8.40 2.22
C ALA A 462 9.10 8.65 3.56
N GLY A 463 8.40 8.49 4.69
CA GLY A 463 8.98 8.68 6.03
C GLY A 463 10.00 7.60 6.43
N LEU A 464 9.97 6.43 5.78
CA LEU A 464 10.95 5.36 5.97
C LEU A 464 12.27 5.60 5.23
N GLN A 465 12.33 6.59 4.33
CA GLN A 465 13.54 6.83 3.55
C GLN A 465 14.58 7.61 4.33
N GLU A 466 15.84 7.27 4.10
CA GLU A 466 16.97 8.04 4.61
C GLU A 466 17.06 9.35 3.82
N VAL A 467 17.12 10.46 4.56
CA VAL A 467 17.14 11.80 4.00
C VAL A 467 18.49 12.44 4.35
N PRO A 468 19.15 13.17 3.40
CA PRO A 468 20.42 13.84 3.66
C PRO A 468 20.36 14.80 4.86
N PRO A 469 21.49 15.03 5.55
CA PRO A 469 21.55 15.95 6.69
C PRO A 469 21.11 17.37 6.28
N GLY A 470 20.24 17.97 7.08
CA GLY A 470 19.68 19.32 6.84
C GLY A 470 18.30 19.35 6.19
N VAL A 471 17.75 18.20 5.75
CA VAL A 471 16.37 18.10 5.28
C VAL A 471 15.50 17.38 6.31
N GLU A 472 14.34 17.97 6.61
CA GLU A 472 13.38 17.44 7.58
C GLU A 472 12.79 16.11 7.10
N ARG A 473 12.77 15.11 8.00
CA ARG A 473 12.11 13.82 7.73
C ARG A 473 10.59 14.00 7.69
N LEU A 474 9.93 13.28 6.79
CA LEU A 474 8.49 13.42 6.62
C LEU A 474 7.73 12.83 7.82
N GLU A 475 7.20 13.72 8.65
CA GLU A 475 6.29 13.40 9.75
C GLU A 475 4.83 13.34 9.25
N LEU A 476 4.09 12.26 9.58
CA LEU A 476 2.71 12.09 9.11
C LEU A 476 1.78 13.24 9.50
N GLU A 477 1.92 13.77 10.72
CA GLU A 477 1.03 14.85 11.21
C GLU A 477 1.13 16.11 10.34
N LYS A 478 2.35 16.60 10.09
CA LYS A 478 2.59 17.75 9.21
C LYS A 478 2.16 17.46 7.77
N PHE A 479 2.36 16.22 7.31
CA PHE A 479 1.94 15.81 5.97
C PHE A 479 0.41 15.84 5.81
N PHE A 480 -0.35 15.47 6.83
CA PHE A 480 -1.82 15.58 6.80
C PHE A 480 -2.28 17.03 6.65
N LEU A 481 -1.62 17.97 7.33
CA LEU A 481 -1.92 19.39 7.18
C LEU A 481 -1.55 19.91 5.79
N SER A 482 -0.49 19.38 5.17
CA SER A 482 -0.03 19.80 3.84
C SER A 482 -1.04 19.48 2.72
N GLY A 483 -1.87 18.45 2.90
CA GLY A 483 -2.89 18.06 1.92
C GLY A 483 -4.15 18.93 1.91
N ILE A 484 -4.41 19.66 3.00
CA ILE A 484 -5.64 20.46 3.16
C ILE A 484 -5.74 21.56 2.09
N GLY A 485 -4.65 22.31 1.87
CA GLY A 485 -4.63 23.42 0.93
C GLY A 485 -4.99 22.99 -0.50
N PRO A 486 -4.24 22.04 -1.09
CA PRO A 486 -4.53 21.52 -2.43
C PRO A 486 -5.88 20.81 -2.55
N GLY A 487 -6.30 20.06 -1.52
CA GLY A 487 -7.62 19.44 -1.50
C GLY A 487 -8.74 20.47 -1.54
N LEU A 488 -8.65 21.54 -0.75
CA LEU A 488 -9.62 22.64 -0.76
C LEU A 488 -9.64 23.38 -2.10
N LEU A 489 -8.49 23.52 -2.75
CA LEU A 489 -8.39 24.09 -4.10
C LEU A 489 -9.20 23.26 -5.11
N VAL A 490 -9.01 21.94 -5.14
CA VAL A 490 -9.76 21.03 -6.03
C VAL A 490 -11.26 21.12 -5.76
N ILE A 491 -11.68 21.07 -4.48
CA ILE A 491 -13.09 21.21 -4.09
C ILE A 491 -13.63 22.55 -4.57
N THR A 492 -12.91 23.65 -4.35
CA THR A 492 -13.35 25.00 -4.73
C THR A 492 -13.54 25.13 -6.24
N LEU A 493 -12.60 24.61 -7.04
CA LEU A 493 -12.71 24.60 -8.50
C LEU A 493 -13.90 23.76 -8.98
N MET A 494 -14.15 22.60 -8.35
CA MET A 494 -15.30 21.76 -8.66
C MET A 494 -16.64 22.39 -8.28
N VAL A 495 -16.70 23.04 -7.12
CA VAL A 495 -17.87 23.80 -6.68
C VAL A 495 -18.13 24.96 -7.63
N ALA A 496 -17.11 25.73 -8.01
CA ALA A 496 -17.23 26.82 -8.96
C ALA A 496 -17.76 26.34 -10.32
N TYR A 497 -17.24 25.23 -10.84
CA TYR A 497 -17.72 24.64 -12.08
C TYR A 497 -19.19 24.16 -11.97
N SER A 498 -19.55 23.56 -10.84
CA SER A 498 -20.93 23.12 -10.55
C SER A 498 -21.91 24.29 -10.44
N LEU A 499 -21.50 25.40 -9.84
CA LEU A 499 -22.27 26.65 -9.77
C LEU A 499 -22.53 27.21 -11.17
N ILE A 500 -21.48 27.30 -12.01
CA ILE A 500 -21.59 27.82 -13.38
C ILE A 500 -22.61 27.01 -14.19
N ILE A 501 -22.55 25.68 -14.11
CA ILE A 501 -23.47 24.80 -14.84
C ILE A 501 -24.87 24.85 -14.23
N GLY A 502 -25.00 24.87 -12.91
CA GLY A 502 -26.29 25.01 -12.23
C GLY A 502 -27.03 26.29 -12.62
N VAL A 503 -26.32 27.41 -12.75
CA VAL A 503 -26.87 28.68 -13.26
C VAL A 503 -27.27 28.57 -14.72
N ARG A 504 -26.40 28.04 -15.59
CA ARG A 504 -26.68 27.89 -17.03
C ARG A 504 -27.86 26.96 -17.32
N SER A 505 -27.99 25.89 -16.57
CA SER A 505 -29.07 24.90 -16.71
C SER A 505 -30.36 25.30 -15.99
N LYS A 506 -30.40 26.46 -15.30
CA LYS A 506 -31.57 26.98 -14.57
C LYS A 506 -32.19 25.94 -13.62
N VAL A 507 -31.32 25.24 -12.88
CA VAL A 507 -31.72 24.20 -11.92
C VAL A 507 -32.62 24.79 -10.82
N PRO A 508 -33.71 24.11 -10.43
CA PRO A 508 -34.60 24.58 -9.37
C PRO A 508 -33.85 24.72 -8.03
N ARG A 509 -34.13 25.80 -7.29
CA ARG A 509 -33.51 26.11 -5.99
C ARG A 509 -34.45 25.77 -4.86
N SER A 510 -33.95 25.18 -3.78
CA SER A 510 -34.74 25.04 -2.55
C SER A 510 -34.56 26.28 -1.67
N LYS A 511 -35.49 26.52 -0.73
CA LYS A 511 -35.26 27.51 0.33
C LYS A 511 -34.42 26.88 1.42
N PHE A 512 -33.58 27.67 2.08
CA PHE A 512 -32.87 27.20 3.27
C PHE A 512 -33.85 27.02 4.43
N ASP A 513 -33.84 25.85 5.04
CA ASP A 513 -34.63 25.53 6.22
C ASP A 513 -33.68 25.14 7.36
N ALA A 514 -33.53 26.04 8.33
CA ALA A 514 -32.65 25.84 9.47
C ALA A 514 -33.07 24.66 10.36
N ARG A 515 -34.38 24.37 10.42
CA ARG A 515 -34.91 23.25 11.20
C ARG A 515 -34.54 21.92 10.55
N GLU A 516 -34.64 21.85 9.23
CA GLU A 516 -34.20 20.68 8.47
C GLU A 516 -32.68 20.48 8.53
N ALA A 517 -31.89 21.57 8.46
CA ALA A 517 -30.44 21.49 8.62
C ALA A 517 -30.03 20.95 10.01
N GLY A 518 -30.68 21.43 11.07
CA GLY A 518 -30.48 20.90 12.42
C GLY A 518 -30.91 19.43 12.55
N ALA A 519 -32.04 19.06 11.96
CA ALA A 519 -32.52 17.67 11.97
C ALA A 519 -31.57 16.73 11.21
N ALA A 520 -31.07 17.15 10.05
CA ALA A 520 -30.11 16.38 9.26
C ALA A 520 -28.76 16.22 10.00
N LEU A 521 -28.25 17.28 10.64
CA LEU A 521 -27.05 17.18 11.49
C LEU A 521 -27.24 16.20 12.65
N TRP A 522 -28.40 16.25 13.30
CA TRP A 522 -28.70 15.37 14.42
C TRP A 522 -28.82 13.90 13.99
N GLU A 523 -29.36 13.67 12.80
CA GLU A 523 -29.44 12.35 12.19
C GLU A 523 -28.05 11.82 11.79
N ALA A 524 -27.17 12.64 11.25
CA ALA A 524 -25.84 12.23 10.78
C ALA A 524 -24.71 12.40 11.83
N LYS A 525 -25.05 12.77 13.08
CA LYS A 525 -24.05 13.15 14.11
C LYS A 525 -22.95 12.13 14.31
N TRP A 526 -23.26 10.83 14.28
CA TRP A 526 -22.26 9.79 14.49
C TRP A 526 -21.29 9.67 13.32
N GLU A 527 -21.72 9.97 12.10
CA GLU A 527 -20.83 9.95 10.93
C GLU A 527 -19.92 11.17 10.91
N LEU A 528 -20.46 12.33 11.29
CA LEU A 528 -19.69 13.58 11.39
C LEU A 528 -18.69 13.59 12.55
N LEU A 529 -18.92 12.81 13.61
CA LEU A 529 -18.00 12.70 14.75
C LEU A 529 -16.78 11.81 14.47
N LEU A 530 -16.88 10.88 13.52
CA LEU A 530 -15.79 9.96 13.17
C LEU A 530 -14.45 10.66 12.86
N PRO A 531 -14.36 11.66 11.96
CA PRO A 531 -13.09 12.36 11.70
C PRO A 531 -12.54 13.09 12.93
N VAL A 532 -13.41 13.62 13.80
CA VAL A 532 -12.99 14.30 15.03
C VAL A 532 -12.33 13.30 15.99
N PHE A 533 -12.90 12.11 16.16
CA PHE A 533 -12.30 11.06 16.97
C PHE A 533 -10.97 10.57 16.41
N LEU A 534 -10.85 10.42 15.09
CA LEU A 534 -9.60 9.98 14.46
C LEU A 534 -8.49 11.04 14.56
N LEU A 535 -8.78 12.29 14.21
CA LEU A 535 -7.83 13.39 14.32
C LEU A 535 -7.41 13.64 15.78
N GLY A 536 -8.38 13.57 16.72
CA GLY A 536 -8.10 13.68 18.14
C GLY A 536 -7.18 12.56 18.62
N GLY A 537 -7.52 11.31 18.30
CA GLY A 537 -6.73 10.15 18.72
C GLY A 537 -5.30 10.14 18.17
N LEU A 538 -5.08 10.61 16.95
CA LEU A 538 -3.73 10.77 16.39
C LEU A 538 -2.97 11.92 17.05
N LYS A 539 -3.59 13.09 17.19
CA LYS A 539 -2.95 14.28 17.79
C LYS A 539 -2.49 14.03 19.23
N TYR A 540 -3.24 13.24 20.00
CA TYR A 540 -2.87 12.89 21.37
C TYR A 540 -1.96 11.66 21.45
N GLY A 541 -1.49 11.12 20.32
CA GLY A 541 -0.63 9.94 20.27
C GLY A 541 -1.30 8.66 20.76
N ILE A 542 -2.64 8.63 20.84
CA ILE A 542 -3.43 7.48 21.32
C ILE A 542 -3.49 6.39 20.26
N PHE A 543 -3.58 6.78 18.97
CA PHE A 543 -3.70 5.85 17.85
C PHE A 543 -2.53 5.98 16.88
N GLY A 544 -1.89 4.86 16.54
CA GLY A 544 -1.14 4.72 15.30
C GLY A 544 -2.05 4.54 14.07
N PRO A 545 -1.52 4.57 12.83
CA PRO A 545 -2.33 4.43 11.61
C PRO A 545 -3.17 3.15 11.54
N ALA A 546 -2.60 2.00 11.92
CA ALA A 546 -3.32 0.72 11.96
C ALA A 546 -4.42 0.70 13.04
N GLN A 547 -4.16 1.32 14.19
CA GLN A 547 -5.12 1.44 15.29
C GLN A 547 -6.27 2.39 14.92
N ALA A 548 -5.98 3.47 14.20
CA ALA A 548 -6.99 4.37 13.65
C ALA A 548 -7.92 3.65 12.67
N ALA A 549 -7.39 2.75 11.84
CA ALA A 549 -8.18 1.89 10.95
C ALA A 549 -9.08 0.93 11.74
N ALA A 550 -8.51 0.23 12.71
CA ALA A 550 -9.22 -0.67 13.61
C ALA A 550 -10.38 0.03 14.33
N PHE A 551 -10.10 1.20 14.90
CA PHE A 551 -11.09 2.04 15.55
C PHE A 551 -12.19 2.47 14.57
N THR A 552 -11.83 2.88 13.35
CA THR A 552 -12.79 3.29 12.32
C THR A 552 -13.74 2.16 11.95
N ALA A 553 -13.19 0.97 11.64
CA ALA A 553 -14.01 -0.19 11.28
C ALA A 553 -14.91 -0.62 12.44
N PHE A 554 -14.39 -0.61 13.67
CA PHE A 554 -15.18 -0.90 14.86
C PHE A 554 -16.31 0.09 15.07
N TYR A 555 -15.98 1.38 15.01
CA TYR A 555 -16.92 2.46 15.19
C TYR A 555 -18.05 2.37 14.18
N VAL A 556 -17.73 2.24 12.89
CA VAL A 556 -18.72 2.07 11.82
C VAL A 556 -19.57 0.83 12.06
N LEU A 557 -18.96 -0.31 12.39
CA LEU A 557 -19.71 -1.54 12.69
C LEU A 557 -20.68 -1.36 13.86
N LEU A 558 -20.25 -0.71 14.94
CA LEU A 558 -21.08 -0.45 16.12
C LEU A 558 -22.26 0.47 15.77
N ILE A 559 -21.96 1.59 15.08
CA ILE A 559 -22.95 2.59 14.71
C ILE A 559 -23.97 2.02 13.73
N GLU A 560 -23.54 1.36 12.65
CA GLU A 560 -24.43 0.88 11.60
C GLU A 560 -25.26 -0.35 12.02
N VAL A 561 -24.70 -1.25 12.84
CA VAL A 561 -25.41 -2.46 13.27
C VAL A 561 -26.27 -2.22 14.51
N PHE A 562 -25.76 -1.52 15.52
CA PHE A 562 -26.44 -1.42 16.82
C PHE A 562 -27.21 -0.12 17.01
N ILE A 563 -26.70 1.01 16.52
CA ILE A 563 -27.33 2.32 16.71
C ILE A 563 -28.35 2.62 15.61
N TYR A 564 -27.92 2.73 14.36
CA TYR A 564 -28.82 2.98 13.23
C TYR A 564 -29.60 1.73 12.82
N LYS A 565 -29.00 0.55 13.01
CA LYS A 565 -29.57 -0.76 12.59
C LYS A 565 -29.84 -0.79 11.08
N ASP A 566 -28.99 -0.14 10.31
CA ASP A 566 -29.01 -0.18 8.84
C ASP A 566 -28.52 -1.53 8.31
N LEU A 567 -27.58 -2.15 9.04
CA LEU A 567 -26.97 -3.42 8.67
C LEU A 567 -27.30 -4.52 9.69
N SER A 568 -27.52 -5.73 9.20
CA SER A 568 -27.72 -6.92 10.02
C SER A 568 -26.46 -7.77 10.11
N LEU A 569 -26.09 -8.16 11.35
CA LEU A 569 -24.90 -8.97 11.63
C LEU A 569 -24.92 -10.33 10.92
N THR A 570 -26.11 -10.88 10.66
CA THR A 570 -26.30 -12.25 10.16
C THR A 570 -26.53 -12.35 8.65
N LYS A 571 -27.02 -11.30 7.98
CA LYS A 571 -27.30 -11.33 6.54
C LYS A 571 -26.34 -10.46 5.74
N ASP A 572 -26.02 -9.27 6.24
CA ASP A 572 -25.26 -8.28 5.46
C ASP A 572 -23.75 -8.46 5.62
N LEU A 573 -23.25 -8.64 6.85
CA LEU A 573 -21.82 -8.88 7.11
C LEU A 573 -21.23 -10.05 6.28
N PRO A 574 -21.89 -11.22 6.21
CA PRO A 574 -21.41 -12.35 5.39
C PRO A 574 -21.36 -12.08 3.88
N ARG A 575 -22.07 -11.05 3.40
CA ARG A 575 -22.00 -10.57 2.01
C ARG A 575 -20.91 -9.50 1.83
N ILE A 576 -20.88 -8.51 2.71
CA ILE A 576 -20.01 -7.32 2.59
C ILE A 576 -18.54 -7.68 2.78
N ILE A 577 -18.22 -8.53 3.77
CA ILE A 577 -16.83 -8.86 4.11
C ILE A 577 -16.09 -9.47 2.91
N PRO A 578 -16.55 -10.58 2.29
CA PRO A 578 -15.86 -11.14 1.13
C PRO A 578 -15.80 -10.17 -0.05
N GLU A 579 -16.83 -9.35 -0.28
CA GLU A 579 -16.85 -8.35 -1.36
C GLU A 579 -15.79 -7.26 -1.17
N SER A 580 -15.60 -6.78 0.07
CA SER A 580 -14.54 -5.82 0.40
C SER A 580 -13.14 -6.39 0.19
N MET A 581 -12.93 -7.67 0.53
CA MET A 581 -11.63 -8.33 0.38
C MET A 581 -11.21 -8.55 -1.07
N VAL A 582 -12.15 -8.58 -2.02
CA VAL A 582 -11.82 -8.70 -3.45
C VAL A 582 -10.93 -7.55 -3.91
N LEU A 583 -11.27 -6.33 -3.52
CA LEU A 583 -10.51 -5.13 -3.86
C LEU A 583 -9.15 -5.14 -3.17
N VAL A 584 -9.16 -5.41 -1.85
CA VAL A 584 -7.95 -5.49 -1.02
C VAL A 584 -6.97 -6.51 -1.58
N GLY A 585 -7.45 -7.70 -1.92
CA GLY A 585 -6.61 -8.76 -2.48
C GLY A 585 -6.03 -8.42 -3.84
N ALA A 586 -6.82 -7.80 -4.73
CA ALA A 586 -6.32 -7.34 -6.01
C ALA A 586 -5.22 -6.28 -5.89
N ILE A 587 -5.30 -5.40 -4.87
CA ILE A 587 -4.26 -4.42 -4.54
C ILE A 587 -3.04 -5.13 -3.94
N PHE A 588 -3.26 -6.02 -2.99
CA PHE A 588 -2.22 -6.70 -2.22
C PHE A 588 -1.31 -7.56 -3.11
N VAL A 589 -1.86 -8.35 -4.03
CA VAL A 589 -1.04 -9.19 -4.91
C VAL A 589 -0.22 -8.33 -5.88
N LYS A 590 -0.73 -7.16 -6.30
CA LYS A 590 0.08 -6.20 -7.04
C LYS A 590 1.16 -5.61 -6.17
N LEU A 591 0.87 -5.27 -4.91
CA LEU A 591 1.86 -4.77 -3.94
C LEU A 591 3.00 -5.77 -3.78
N CYS A 592 2.71 -7.06 -3.56
CA CYS A 592 3.72 -8.12 -3.49
C CYS A 592 4.61 -8.18 -4.75
N ALA A 593 3.99 -8.10 -5.93
CA ALA A 593 4.73 -8.14 -7.19
C ALA A 593 5.54 -6.86 -7.43
N ALA A 594 5.00 -5.72 -7.02
CA ALA A 594 5.56 -4.40 -7.15
C ALA A 594 6.78 -4.20 -6.24
N THR A 595 6.73 -4.71 -5.01
CA THR A 595 7.89 -4.65 -4.11
C THR A 595 9.08 -5.37 -4.72
N VAL A 596 8.88 -6.56 -5.30
CA VAL A 596 9.98 -7.33 -5.95
C VAL A 596 10.65 -6.50 -7.05
N LEU A 597 9.85 -5.78 -7.83
CA LEU A 597 10.36 -4.87 -8.86
C LEU A 597 11.04 -3.63 -8.27
N THR A 598 10.50 -3.06 -7.20
CA THR A 598 11.02 -1.86 -6.55
C THR A 598 12.42 -2.10 -6.02
N PHE A 599 12.62 -3.21 -5.30
CA PHE A 599 13.93 -3.59 -4.78
C PHE A 599 14.94 -3.82 -5.88
N TYR A 600 14.53 -4.44 -7.00
CA TYR A 600 15.41 -4.53 -8.17
C TYR A 600 15.85 -3.14 -8.62
N PHE A 601 14.94 -2.18 -8.78
CA PHE A 601 15.31 -0.81 -9.19
C PHE A 601 16.20 -0.09 -8.19
N VAL A 602 16.03 -0.35 -6.90
CA VAL A 602 16.90 0.20 -5.85
C VAL A 602 18.30 -0.38 -5.97
N GLN A 603 18.44 -1.71 -6.10
CA GLN A 603 19.75 -2.36 -6.22
C GLN A 603 20.44 -2.07 -7.55
N ALA A 604 19.69 -2.02 -8.64
CA ALA A 604 20.21 -1.65 -9.96
C ALA A 604 20.47 -0.15 -10.11
N GLN A 605 20.41 0.62 -9.01
CA GLN A 605 20.64 2.07 -8.97
C GLN A 605 19.89 2.80 -10.09
N THR A 606 18.67 2.31 -10.41
CA THR A 606 17.94 2.76 -11.59
C THR A 606 17.58 4.24 -11.46
N ALA A 607 17.35 4.73 -10.24
CA ALA A 607 17.15 6.14 -9.97
C ALA A 607 18.37 6.99 -10.37
N ASP A 608 19.57 6.54 -9.99
CA ASP A 608 20.82 7.27 -10.25
C ASP A 608 21.17 7.24 -11.74
N HIS A 609 21.07 6.09 -12.41
CA HIS A 609 21.29 6.01 -13.85
C HIS A 609 20.25 6.82 -14.65
N LEU A 610 18.98 6.80 -14.23
CA LEU A 610 17.95 7.63 -14.84
C LEU A 610 18.26 9.11 -14.63
N PHE A 611 18.72 9.49 -13.44
CA PHE A 611 19.13 10.85 -13.13
C PHE A 611 20.31 11.30 -13.99
N GLU A 612 21.36 10.49 -14.09
CA GLU A 612 22.51 10.76 -14.95
C GLU A 612 22.07 10.92 -16.40
N TRP A 613 21.25 10.02 -16.93
CA TRP A 613 20.75 10.12 -18.29
C TRP A 613 19.93 11.39 -18.56
N LEU A 614 19.18 11.87 -17.55
CA LEU A 614 18.32 13.06 -17.67
C LEU A 614 19.07 14.38 -17.47
N THR A 615 20.14 14.40 -16.65
CA THR A 615 20.80 15.64 -16.20
C THR A 615 22.22 15.82 -16.73
N CYS A 616 22.87 14.74 -17.16
CA CYS A 616 24.22 14.77 -17.70
C CYS A 616 24.19 15.27 -19.16
N GLY A 617 24.44 16.56 -19.35
CA GLY A 617 24.61 17.16 -20.68
C GLY A 617 26.08 17.35 -21.07
N PRO A 618 26.35 17.85 -22.29
CA PRO A 618 27.71 18.12 -22.76
C PRO A 618 28.55 19.02 -21.81
N PRO A 619 27.99 20.05 -21.15
CA PRO A 619 28.70 20.82 -20.13
C PRO A 619 29.13 19.99 -18.90
N ALA A 620 28.27 19.09 -18.42
CA ALA A 620 28.56 18.22 -17.29
C ALA A 620 29.62 17.17 -17.65
N GLU A 621 29.54 16.59 -18.84
CA GLU A 621 30.56 15.66 -19.35
C GLU A 621 31.93 16.33 -19.49
N GLN A 622 31.97 17.57 -19.98
CA GLN A 622 33.21 18.35 -20.06
C GLN A 622 33.77 18.68 -18.68
N TYR A 623 32.91 19.01 -17.72
CA TYR A 623 33.33 19.30 -16.35
C TYR A 623 33.88 18.05 -15.65
N LEU A 624 33.21 16.90 -15.84
CA LEU A 624 33.65 15.60 -15.36
C LEU A 624 34.99 15.20 -15.98
N ALA A 625 35.14 15.33 -17.30
CA ALA A 625 36.40 15.04 -17.99
C ALA A 625 37.56 15.96 -17.54
N ALA A 626 37.26 17.21 -17.17
CA ALA A 626 38.26 18.15 -16.65
C ALA A 626 38.64 17.89 -15.18
N HIS A 627 37.81 17.18 -14.41
CA HIS A 627 37.98 16.98 -12.96
C HIS A 627 37.94 15.50 -12.56
N SER A 628 38.24 14.58 -13.47
CA SER A 628 38.10 13.13 -13.27
C SER A 628 38.97 12.56 -12.16
N GLU A 629 40.00 13.29 -11.71
CA GLU A 629 40.83 12.92 -10.55
C GLU A 629 40.13 13.17 -9.20
N THR A 630 39.13 14.05 -9.16
CA THR A 630 38.41 14.46 -7.94
C THR A 630 36.92 14.13 -7.96
N ILE A 631 36.34 13.99 -9.16
CA ILE A 631 34.91 13.80 -9.39
C ILE A 631 34.76 12.52 -10.19
N GLY A 632 34.09 11.53 -9.60
CA GLY A 632 33.95 10.20 -10.18
C GLY A 632 32.65 10.01 -10.97
N THR A 633 31.62 10.81 -10.68
CA THR A 633 30.27 10.61 -11.23
C THR A 633 29.73 11.86 -11.92
N CYS A 634 28.87 11.66 -12.92
CA CYS A 634 28.26 12.82 -13.59
C CYS A 634 27.35 13.59 -12.62
N ARG A 635 26.72 12.91 -11.66
CA ARG A 635 25.95 13.54 -10.59
C ARG A 635 26.75 14.59 -9.83
N GLU A 636 27.97 14.28 -9.41
CA GLU A 636 28.85 15.22 -8.71
C GLU A 636 29.27 16.39 -9.62
N ALA A 637 29.47 16.15 -10.91
CA ALA A 637 29.75 17.21 -11.89
C ALA A 637 28.54 18.15 -12.07
N VAL A 638 27.33 17.61 -12.14
CA VAL A 638 26.06 18.37 -12.17
C VAL A 638 25.92 19.20 -10.88
N ASP A 639 26.15 18.59 -9.72
CA ASP A 639 26.13 19.28 -8.41
C ASP A 639 27.15 20.42 -8.34
N ALA A 640 28.35 20.22 -8.88
CA ALA A 640 29.40 21.24 -8.91
C ALA A 640 29.03 22.40 -9.85
N LEU A 641 28.49 22.10 -11.04
CA LEU A 641 28.01 23.12 -11.97
C LEU A 641 26.83 23.91 -11.39
N ALA A 642 25.90 23.24 -10.72
CA ALA A 642 24.78 23.86 -10.03
C ALA A 642 25.25 24.84 -8.94
N ARG A 643 26.28 24.49 -8.15
CA ARG A 643 26.89 25.40 -7.15
C ARG A 643 27.49 26.66 -7.75
N VAL A 644 27.95 26.60 -8.99
CA VAL A 644 28.52 27.75 -9.73
C VAL A 644 27.45 28.45 -10.60
N GLY A 645 26.18 28.01 -10.53
CA GLY A 645 25.06 28.58 -11.29
C GLY A 645 25.12 28.31 -12.79
N LYS A 646 25.87 27.28 -13.22
CA LYS A 646 25.96 26.86 -14.63
C LYS A 646 25.02 25.69 -14.89
N SER A 647 24.38 25.68 -16.06
CA SER A 647 23.55 24.56 -16.49
C SER A 647 24.44 23.37 -16.87
N ALA A 648 24.00 22.18 -16.48
CA ALA A 648 24.63 20.90 -16.82
C ALA A 648 24.38 20.51 -18.29
N GLY A 649 23.44 21.17 -18.96
CA GLY A 649 23.07 20.98 -20.36
C GLY A 649 22.24 19.72 -20.61
N GLY A 650 21.72 19.09 -19.56
CA GLY A 650 20.86 17.93 -19.63
C GLY A 650 19.41 18.28 -20.01
N LEU A 651 18.59 17.25 -20.19
CA LEU A 651 17.14 17.41 -20.42
C LEU A 651 16.45 18.08 -19.22
N ILE A 652 16.98 17.86 -18.01
CA ILE A 652 16.48 18.40 -16.75
C ILE A 652 17.60 19.15 -16.02
N ASP A 653 17.67 20.46 -16.23
CA ASP A 653 18.71 21.33 -15.64
C ASP A 653 18.20 22.20 -14.48
N SER A 654 16.88 22.30 -14.31
CA SER A 654 16.24 23.18 -13.33
C SER A 654 15.15 22.47 -12.51
N PRO A 655 14.86 22.95 -11.28
CA PRO A 655 13.75 22.41 -10.48
C PRO A 655 12.40 22.48 -11.20
N ILE A 656 12.17 23.52 -12.01
CA ILE A 656 10.93 23.69 -12.78
C ILE A 656 10.82 22.64 -13.89
N SER A 657 11.89 22.42 -14.66
CA SER A 657 11.92 21.36 -15.69
C SER A 657 11.74 19.98 -15.06
N PHE A 658 12.31 19.76 -13.87
CA PHE A 658 12.10 18.52 -13.12
C PHE A 658 10.63 18.35 -12.73
N LEU A 659 9.99 19.36 -12.14
CA LEU A 659 8.59 19.29 -11.74
C LEU A 659 7.63 19.07 -12.93
N ILE A 660 7.92 19.65 -14.10
CA ILE A 660 7.16 19.40 -15.33
C ILE A 660 7.30 17.94 -15.77
N ALA A 661 8.55 17.46 -15.89
CA ALA A 661 8.84 16.09 -16.28
C ALA A 661 8.21 15.09 -15.29
N LEU A 662 8.32 15.38 -13.99
CA LEU A 662 7.73 14.64 -12.90
C LEU A 662 6.21 14.54 -13.04
N ASN A 663 5.51 15.66 -13.25
CA ASN A 663 4.05 15.64 -13.42
C ASN A 663 3.64 14.80 -14.62
N VAL A 664 4.28 14.97 -15.78
CA VAL A 664 3.98 14.15 -16.98
C VAL A 664 4.23 12.67 -16.70
N PHE A 665 5.37 12.34 -16.08
CA PHE A 665 5.71 10.98 -15.72
C PHE A 665 4.68 10.35 -14.77
N LEU A 666 4.32 11.06 -13.69
CA LEU A 666 3.38 10.57 -12.69
C LEU A 666 1.95 10.45 -13.22
N LEU A 667 1.53 11.30 -14.16
CA LEU A 667 0.26 11.12 -14.87
C LEU A 667 0.25 9.83 -15.68
N VAL A 668 1.35 9.52 -16.37
CA VAL A 668 1.49 8.26 -17.13
C VAL A 668 1.48 7.05 -16.21
N VAL A 669 2.22 7.11 -15.10
CA VAL A 669 2.21 6.07 -14.07
C VAL A 669 0.79 5.89 -13.51
N GLY A 670 0.11 6.97 -13.13
CA GLY A 670 -1.22 6.94 -12.55
C GLY A 670 -2.31 6.41 -13.49
N MET A 671 -2.11 6.50 -14.81
CA MET A 671 -2.98 5.84 -15.78
C MET A 671 -2.87 4.31 -15.72
N LEU A 672 -1.65 3.79 -15.52
CA LEU A 672 -1.34 2.36 -15.69
C LEU A 672 -1.36 1.59 -14.37
N MET A 673 -0.95 2.23 -13.28
CA MET A 673 -0.73 1.60 -11.99
C MET A 673 -1.78 2.03 -10.96
N ASP A 674 -2.04 1.14 -10.03
CA ASP A 674 -2.87 1.46 -8.87
C ASP A 674 -2.10 2.38 -7.90
N ILE A 675 -2.78 3.34 -7.24
CA ILE A 675 -2.16 4.36 -6.38
C ILE A 675 -1.23 3.71 -5.35
N PHE A 676 -1.65 2.62 -4.70
CA PHE A 676 -0.84 1.98 -3.67
C PHE A 676 0.43 1.35 -4.26
N SER A 677 0.31 0.68 -5.40
CA SER A 677 1.45 0.10 -6.10
C SER A 677 2.40 1.19 -6.63
N ALA A 678 1.86 2.30 -7.13
CA ALA A 678 2.64 3.43 -7.61
C ALA A 678 3.41 4.11 -6.46
N ILE A 679 2.78 4.32 -5.30
CA ILE A 679 3.45 4.87 -4.11
C ILE A 679 4.65 4.01 -3.73
N VAL A 680 4.45 2.69 -3.56
CA VAL A 680 5.53 1.80 -3.11
C VAL A 680 6.69 1.73 -4.10
N VAL A 681 6.41 1.74 -5.41
CA VAL A 681 7.45 1.59 -6.44
C VAL A 681 8.16 2.89 -6.76
N ILE A 682 7.39 3.96 -6.91
CA ILE A 682 7.87 5.18 -7.55
C ILE A 682 8.40 6.18 -6.51
N VAL A 683 7.87 6.18 -5.28
CA VAL A 683 8.37 7.08 -4.23
C VAL A 683 9.86 6.86 -3.97
N PRO A 684 10.35 5.62 -3.81
CA PRO A 684 11.77 5.39 -3.59
C PRO A 684 12.66 5.91 -4.72
N LEU A 685 12.20 5.75 -5.96
CA LEU A 685 12.91 6.18 -7.17
C LEU A 685 12.97 7.72 -7.28
N ILE A 686 11.87 8.40 -6.96
CA ILE A 686 11.73 9.84 -7.18
C ILE A 686 12.25 10.67 -6.02
N MET A 687 12.11 10.20 -4.78
CA MET A 687 12.49 10.97 -3.60
C MET A 687 13.97 11.36 -3.64
N GLY A 688 14.86 10.41 -3.97
CA GLY A 688 16.29 10.68 -4.08
C GLY A 688 16.62 11.79 -5.09
N ILE A 689 15.92 11.79 -6.23
CA ILE A 689 16.09 12.81 -7.28
C ILE A 689 15.49 14.15 -6.86
N ALA A 690 14.30 14.14 -6.25
CA ALA A 690 13.60 15.35 -5.83
C ALA A 690 14.37 16.11 -4.75
N LEU A 691 15.01 15.39 -3.82
CA LEU A 691 15.86 15.97 -2.77
C LEU A 691 17.07 16.69 -3.37
N HIS A 692 17.66 16.17 -4.45
CA HIS A 692 18.75 16.83 -5.17
C HIS A 692 18.31 18.19 -5.77
N PHE A 693 17.09 18.27 -6.30
CA PHE A 693 16.50 19.54 -6.76
C PHE A 693 16.00 20.45 -5.62
N ASN A 694 16.31 20.13 -4.35
CA ASN A 694 15.86 20.84 -3.15
C ASN A 694 14.33 20.95 -3.03
N ILE A 695 13.61 19.92 -3.48
CA ILE A 695 12.15 19.87 -3.37
C ILE A 695 11.79 19.28 -2.01
N ASN A 696 10.98 20.03 -1.27
CA ASN A 696 10.51 19.60 0.05
C ASN A 696 9.68 18.30 -0.06
N PRO A 697 9.91 17.29 0.81
CA PRO A 697 9.24 15.99 0.73
C PRO A 697 7.72 16.07 0.96
N TYR A 698 7.25 17.00 1.78
CA TYR A 698 5.81 17.24 1.99
C TYR A 698 5.15 17.74 0.70
N HIS A 699 5.78 18.71 0.05
CA HIS A 699 5.30 19.26 -1.22
C HIS A 699 5.30 18.20 -2.33
N LEU A 700 6.40 17.43 -2.43
CA LEU A 700 6.52 16.31 -3.36
C LEU A 700 5.39 15.31 -3.18
N GLY A 701 5.07 14.96 -1.94
CA GLY A 701 4.01 13.99 -1.65
C GLY A 701 2.63 14.42 -2.09
N ILE A 702 2.28 15.70 -1.93
CA ILE A 702 0.98 16.18 -2.40
C ILE A 702 0.92 16.27 -3.92
N ILE A 703 2.00 16.73 -4.58
CA ILE A 703 2.11 16.66 -6.04
C ILE A 703 1.93 15.21 -6.52
N PHE A 704 2.58 14.27 -5.84
CA PHE A 704 2.55 12.87 -6.19
C PHE A 704 1.12 12.30 -6.14
N LEU A 705 0.41 12.51 -5.03
CA LEU A 705 -0.96 12.04 -4.84
C LEU A 705 -1.91 12.68 -5.85
N MET A 706 -1.83 13.99 -6.07
CA MET A 706 -2.69 14.68 -7.05
C MET A 706 -2.48 14.17 -8.48
N ASN A 707 -1.24 13.86 -8.89
CA ASN A 707 -0.98 13.26 -10.21
C ASN A 707 -1.63 11.88 -10.33
N LEU A 708 -1.51 11.04 -9.30
CA LEU A 708 -2.10 9.71 -9.32
C LEU A 708 -3.65 9.76 -9.30
N GLU A 709 -4.23 10.70 -8.57
CA GLU A 709 -5.67 10.99 -8.60
C GLU A 709 -6.16 11.34 -10.02
N ILE A 710 -5.40 12.17 -10.74
CA ILE A 710 -5.71 12.53 -12.14
C ILE A 710 -5.52 11.33 -13.06
N GLY A 711 -4.46 10.54 -12.88
CA GLY A 711 -4.20 9.33 -13.65
C GLY A 711 -5.36 8.33 -13.59
N TYR A 712 -6.03 8.22 -12.44
CA TYR A 712 -7.23 7.42 -12.25
C TYR A 712 -8.44 7.87 -13.08
N LEU A 713 -8.41 9.10 -13.58
CA LEU A 713 -9.42 9.69 -14.46
C LEU A 713 -8.98 9.75 -15.92
N MET A 714 -7.70 9.51 -16.24
CA MET A 714 -7.14 9.74 -17.57
C MET A 714 -7.21 8.48 -18.48
N PRO A 715 -7.69 8.60 -19.73
CA PRO A 715 -7.64 7.51 -20.72
C PRO A 715 -6.18 7.16 -21.09
N PRO A 716 -5.84 5.89 -21.41
CA PRO A 716 -6.74 4.81 -21.82
C PRO A 716 -7.26 3.92 -20.69
N MET A 717 -6.70 4.03 -19.48
CA MET A 717 -6.83 3.03 -18.42
C MET A 717 -7.53 3.50 -17.14
N GLY A 718 -7.66 4.82 -16.90
CA GLY A 718 -8.15 5.41 -15.65
C GLY A 718 -9.23 4.60 -14.94
N LEU A 719 -8.88 4.01 -13.79
CA LEU A 719 -9.69 3.03 -13.07
C LEU A 719 -11.11 3.54 -12.75
N ASN A 720 -11.23 4.82 -12.41
CA ASN A 720 -12.52 5.43 -12.10
C ASN A 720 -13.48 5.38 -13.30
N LEU A 721 -12.95 5.47 -14.52
CA LEU A 721 -13.75 5.39 -15.76
C LEU A 721 -14.32 3.99 -15.98
N PHE A 722 -13.55 2.94 -15.64
CA PHE A 722 -14.03 1.57 -15.73
C PHE A 722 -15.12 1.29 -14.69
N ILE A 723 -14.90 1.72 -13.45
CA ILE A 723 -15.87 1.53 -12.36
C ILE A 723 -17.16 2.28 -12.67
N ALA A 724 -17.07 3.53 -13.13
CA ALA A 724 -18.22 4.31 -13.58
C ALA A 724 -18.93 3.66 -14.78
N GLY A 725 -18.18 3.14 -15.75
CA GLY A 725 -18.75 2.47 -16.92
C GLY A 725 -19.57 1.22 -16.53
N PHE A 726 -19.05 0.41 -15.60
CA PHE A 726 -19.79 -0.73 -15.06
C PHE A 726 -20.97 -0.32 -14.19
N ARG A 727 -20.83 0.72 -13.36
CA ARG A 727 -21.86 1.16 -12.43
C ARG A 727 -23.04 1.85 -13.10
N PHE A 728 -22.76 2.67 -14.11
CA PHE A 728 -23.76 3.48 -14.80
C PHE A 728 -24.18 2.90 -16.16
N GLU A 729 -23.71 1.70 -16.47
CA GLU A 729 -24.02 0.99 -17.73
C GLU A 729 -23.71 1.82 -18.99
N ARG A 730 -22.64 2.64 -18.92
CA ARG A 730 -22.16 3.47 -20.02
C ARG A 730 -20.86 2.91 -20.58
N PRO A 731 -20.69 2.86 -21.91
CA PRO A 731 -19.43 2.40 -22.49
C PRO A 731 -18.32 3.41 -22.13
N VAL A 732 -17.18 2.89 -21.67
CA VAL A 732 -16.03 3.67 -21.20
C VAL A 732 -15.52 4.73 -22.22
N PRO A 733 -15.53 4.48 -23.55
CA PRO A 733 -15.16 5.51 -24.53
C PRO A 733 -16.04 6.77 -24.49
N ASP A 734 -17.32 6.64 -24.14
CA ASP A 734 -18.21 7.79 -23.98
C ASP A 734 -17.82 8.61 -22.74
N LEU A 735 -17.38 7.92 -21.68
CA LEU A 735 -16.89 8.55 -20.45
C LEU A 735 -15.62 9.37 -20.70
N TYR A 736 -14.75 8.99 -21.64
CA TYR A 736 -13.49 9.69 -21.91
C TYR A 736 -13.72 11.17 -22.20
N ARG A 737 -14.64 11.49 -23.11
CA ARG A 737 -14.94 12.88 -23.46
C ARG A 737 -15.71 13.62 -22.37
N VAL A 738 -16.43 12.87 -21.54
CA VAL A 738 -17.26 13.39 -20.45
C VAL A 738 -16.40 13.87 -19.28
N VAL A 739 -15.30 13.17 -18.96
CA VAL A 739 -14.43 13.55 -17.83
C VAL A 739 -13.39 14.61 -18.17
N LEU A 740 -13.09 14.87 -19.46
CA LEU A 740 -12.06 15.86 -19.86
C LEU A 740 -12.17 17.23 -19.18
N PRO A 741 -13.36 17.86 -19.05
CA PRO A 741 -13.47 19.15 -18.36
C PRO A 741 -13.09 19.07 -16.88
N PHE A 742 -13.37 17.92 -16.24
CA PHE A 742 -13.03 17.68 -14.84
C PHE A 742 -11.53 17.44 -14.69
N ILE A 743 -10.92 16.62 -15.57
CA ILE A 743 -9.47 16.44 -15.64
C ILE A 743 -8.78 17.79 -15.81
N ALA A 744 -9.28 18.66 -16.69
CA ALA A 744 -8.71 19.99 -16.87
C ALA A 744 -8.70 20.81 -15.58
N LEU A 745 -9.77 20.73 -14.78
CA LEU A 745 -9.83 21.41 -13.48
C LEU A 745 -8.87 20.81 -12.44
N PHE A 746 -8.74 19.48 -12.39
CA PHE A 746 -7.73 18.84 -11.54
C PHE A 746 -6.30 19.18 -12.00
N VAL A 747 -6.04 19.25 -13.30
CA VAL A 747 -4.74 19.66 -13.85
C VAL A 747 -4.45 21.13 -13.51
N VAL A 748 -5.44 22.01 -13.57
CA VAL A 748 -5.28 23.40 -13.10
C VAL A 748 -4.93 23.42 -11.61
N ALA A 749 -5.62 22.64 -10.79
CA ALA A 749 -5.31 22.52 -9.36
C ALA A 749 -3.89 21.99 -9.15
N LEU A 750 -3.49 20.95 -9.88
CA LEU A 750 -2.15 20.37 -9.83
C LEU A 750 -1.09 21.42 -10.19
N MET A 751 -1.25 22.14 -11.30
CA MET A 751 -0.27 23.14 -11.72
C MET A 751 -0.14 24.27 -10.69
N VAL A 752 -1.25 24.73 -10.13
CA VAL A 752 -1.24 25.73 -9.06
C VAL A 752 -0.53 25.17 -7.82
N THR A 753 -0.85 23.94 -7.42
CA THR A 753 -0.16 23.28 -6.30
C THR A 753 1.34 23.12 -6.57
N THR A 754 1.74 22.65 -7.75
CA THR A 754 3.15 22.40 -8.11
C THR A 754 4.00 23.67 -8.08
N TYR A 755 3.48 24.81 -8.55
CA TYR A 755 4.27 26.05 -8.64
C TYR A 755 4.07 27.02 -7.48
N VAL A 756 3.12 26.73 -6.58
CA VAL A 756 2.89 27.53 -5.37
C VAL A 756 3.07 26.62 -4.14
N PRO A 757 4.33 26.35 -3.72
CA PRO A 757 4.61 25.48 -2.58
C PRO A 757 3.99 25.96 -1.28
N GLU A 758 3.70 27.26 -1.15
CA GLU A 758 3.01 27.84 0.01
C GLU A 758 1.63 27.21 0.24
N LEU A 759 0.96 26.69 -0.79
CA LEU A 759 -0.33 26.00 -0.62
C LEU A 759 -0.20 24.70 0.17
N THR A 760 0.90 23.99 -0.01
CA THR A 760 1.22 22.76 0.73
C THR A 760 1.94 23.04 2.04
N LEU A 761 2.86 24.00 2.05
CA LEU A 761 3.75 24.23 3.19
C LEU A 761 3.15 25.20 4.22
N GLY A 762 2.23 26.08 3.79
CA GLY A 762 1.65 27.12 4.64
C GLY A 762 0.80 26.58 5.78
N PHE A 763 0.13 25.44 5.59
CA PHE A 763 -0.65 24.78 6.65
C PHE A 763 0.18 23.85 7.52
N GLY A 764 1.24 23.23 6.97
CA GLY A 764 2.07 22.22 7.65
C GLY A 764 3.12 22.75 8.63
N GLY A 765 3.16 24.06 8.88
CA GLY A 765 4.11 24.66 9.83
C GLY A 765 5.55 24.81 9.31
N GLY A 766 5.83 24.42 8.05
CA GLY A 766 7.14 24.62 7.38
C GLY A 766 7.44 26.08 7.00
N GLY A 767 6.71 27.04 7.58
CA GLY A 767 6.96 28.46 7.43
C GLY A 767 8.14 28.92 8.29
N HIS A 768 9.32 28.35 8.09
CA HIS A 768 10.53 29.12 8.37
C HIS A 768 10.74 30.07 7.20
N ARG A 769 10.59 31.37 7.51
CA ARG A 769 11.15 32.49 6.75
C ARG A 769 12.67 32.33 6.65
N GLY A 770 13.15 31.34 5.92
CA GLY A 770 14.45 31.40 5.28
C GLY A 770 14.25 32.27 4.05
N ARG A 771 14.69 33.53 4.15
CA ARG A 771 15.01 34.30 2.95
C ARG A 771 15.91 33.43 2.07
N HIS A 772 15.95 33.75 0.78
CA HIS A 772 17.13 33.54 -0.04
C HIS A 772 18.39 34.01 0.71
N GLU A 773 18.98 33.18 1.56
CA GLU A 773 20.36 33.33 1.97
C GLU A 773 21.15 32.52 0.97
N ALA A 774 21.63 33.26 -0.03
CA ALA A 774 22.81 32.91 -0.76
C ALA A 774 23.81 32.30 0.22
N VAL A 775 24.16 31.04 -0.03
CA VAL A 775 25.30 30.34 0.56
C VAL A 775 26.43 31.34 0.73
N THR A 776 26.68 31.74 1.98
CA THR A 776 27.75 32.64 2.34
C THR A 776 29.06 32.04 1.85
N ARG A 777 29.79 32.86 1.09
CA ARG A 777 31.16 32.63 0.61
C ARG A 777 32.02 31.95 1.68
N PRO A 778 32.99 31.10 1.30
CA PRO A 778 33.98 30.63 2.25
C PRO A 778 34.76 31.84 2.77
N GLU A 779 34.76 32.04 4.10
CA GLU A 779 35.61 33.01 4.76
C GLU A 779 37.07 32.71 4.43
N ARG A 780 37.81 33.73 4.00
CA ARG A 780 39.27 33.70 3.95
C ARG A 780 39.80 33.82 5.39
N PRO A 781 40.88 33.12 5.75
CA PRO A 781 41.45 33.25 7.07
C PRO A 781 42.19 34.58 7.19
N GLY A 782 41.84 35.38 8.19
CA GLY A 782 42.72 36.44 8.71
C GLY A 782 42.04 37.76 9.04
N GLY A 783 42.21 38.20 10.30
CA GLY A 783 42.07 39.60 10.69
C GLY A 783 41.36 39.80 12.03
N ARG A 784 42.13 39.97 13.11
CA ARG A 784 41.66 40.61 14.36
C ARG A 784 41.16 42.02 14.03
N ASP A 785 40.13 42.51 14.72
CA ASP A 785 40.07 43.88 15.24
C ASP A 785 38.95 44.07 16.28
N VAL A 786 39.14 45.11 17.08
CA VAL A 786 38.71 45.28 18.47
C VAL A 786 37.67 46.41 18.62
N GLN A 787 36.53 46.13 19.30
CA GLN A 787 35.66 47.03 20.12
C GLN A 787 34.95 48.24 19.44
N PRO A 788 34.10 49.05 20.15
CA PRO A 788 33.28 48.88 21.38
C PRO A 788 31.85 49.50 21.30
N GLU A 789 30.92 49.19 22.23
CA GLU A 789 29.74 50.06 22.49
C GLU A 789 29.20 49.96 23.94
N LYS A 790 29.51 50.93 24.83
CA LYS A 790 28.66 52.00 25.45
C LYS A 790 27.40 51.51 26.20
N ALA A 791 27.38 51.50 27.54
CA ALA A 791 27.04 52.58 28.51
C ALA A 791 25.52 52.88 28.67
N GLY A 792 24.82 52.29 29.65
CA GLY A 792 24.50 52.82 31.01
C GLY A 792 22.97 52.80 31.28
N PRO A 793 22.39 53.02 32.50
CA PRO A 793 22.96 53.62 33.72
C PRO A 793 22.67 52.96 35.12
N ARG A 794 23.53 53.30 36.10
CA ARG A 794 23.49 53.47 37.60
C ARG A 794 22.24 53.05 38.43
N ALA A 795 22.30 52.60 39.71
CA ALA A 795 23.06 53.04 40.92
C ALA A 795 22.99 51.92 42.03
N GLU A 796 24.09 51.48 42.70
CA GLU A 796 24.70 51.87 44.02
C GLU A 796 24.12 51.13 45.29
N PRO A 797 24.80 51.08 46.48
CA PRO A 797 25.46 49.86 47.00
C PRO A 797 25.02 49.41 48.43
N ALA A 798 25.49 48.22 48.87
CA ALA A 798 25.97 47.85 50.24
C ALA A 798 25.52 46.45 50.78
N ASP A 799 26.50 45.80 51.43
CA ASP A 799 26.47 44.86 52.55
C ASP A 799 25.78 43.49 52.50
N GLY A 800 26.53 42.48 52.97
CA GLY A 800 26.00 41.44 53.87
C GLY A 800 26.11 39.98 53.43
N GLY A 801 27.21 39.33 53.84
CA GLY A 801 27.32 37.95 54.33
C GLY A 801 26.42 36.81 53.81
N GLY A 802 27.09 35.77 53.29
CA GLY A 802 26.77 34.38 53.64
C GLY A 802 26.11 33.50 52.57
N THR A 803 26.66 32.28 52.46
CA THR A 803 26.16 31.05 51.82
C THR A 803 26.55 30.75 50.35
N THR A 804 27.32 29.67 50.20
CA THR A 804 27.69 28.85 49.02
C THR A 804 26.52 27.98 48.50
N PRO A 805 26.65 27.14 47.44
CA PRO A 805 27.04 27.30 46.02
C PRO A 805 26.01 26.49 45.12
N PRO A 806 26.28 25.84 43.95
CA PRO A 806 27.38 25.87 42.97
C PRO A 806 26.94 25.95 41.47
N ALA A 807 27.96 25.85 40.61
CA ALA A 807 28.04 25.93 39.15
C ALA A 807 27.43 24.75 38.35
N GLY A 808 27.32 24.95 37.02
CA GLY A 808 27.30 23.87 36.02
C GLY A 808 26.81 24.34 34.64
N GLN A 809 27.64 24.16 33.58
CA GLN A 809 27.21 23.64 32.26
C GLN A 809 28.32 23.48 31.18
N ASP A 810 29.62 23.72 31.44
CA ASP A 810 30.65 23.72 30.36
C ASP A 810 31.66 22.55 30.38
N ASP A 811 31.46 21.50 31.19
CA ASP A 811 32.53 20.52 31.52
C ASP A 811 32.32 19.07 31.00
N CYS A 812 31.43 18.86 30.00
CA CYS A 812 31.08 17.51 29.50
C CYS A 812 31.44 17.22 28.02
N ASP A 813 32.24 18.06 27.37
CA ASP A 813 32.55 17.89 25.94
C ASP A 813 33.63 16.83 25.65
N ALA A 814 34.45 16.45 26.64
CA ALA A 814 35.46 15.39 26.49
C ALA A 814 35.92 14.81 27.84
N GLN A 815 36.30 13.53 27.84
CA GLN A 815 36.97 12.88 28.98
C GLN A 815 38.37 13.48 29.14
N ARG A 816 38.75 13.84 30.37
CA ARG A 816 40.11 14.33 30.65
C ARG A 816 41.08 13.15 30.79
N ASP A 817 42.33 13.35 30.37
CA ASP A 817 43.33 12.28 30.25
C ASP A 817 43.62 11.53 31.57
N ASP A 818 43.37 12.16 32.72
CA ASP A 818 43.62 11.59 34.06
C ASP A 818 42.35 11.02 34.73
N GLU A 819 41.20 11.03 34.05
CA GLU A 819 39.90 10.68 34.62
C GLU A 819 39.45 9.29 34.14
N SER A 820 38.99 8.46 35.08
CA SER A 820 38.43 7.14 34.73
C SER A 820 37.03 7.26 34.13
N PHE A 821 36.63 6.30 33.30
CA PHE A 821 35.34 6.33 32.61
C PHE A 821 34.14 6.38 33.58
N ASP A 822 34.21 5.66 34.70
CA ASP A 822 33.20 5.69 35.77
C ASP A 822 33.11 7.04 36.48
N GLU A 823 34.20 7.82 36.48
CA GLU A 823 34.26 9.14 37.10
C GLU A 823 33.74 10.23 36.16
N PHE A 824 34.06 10.12 34.86
CA PHE A 824 33.48 10.93 33.79
C PHE A 824 31.94 10.75 33.70
N ASP A 825 31.47 9.49 33.72
CA ASP A 825 30.04 9.18 33.63
C ASP A 825 29.27 9.68 34.86
N ARG A 826 29.85 9.59 36.08
CA ARG A 826 29.28 10.19 37.29
C ARG A 826 29.25 11.71 37.24
N ARG A 827 30.24 12.35 36.62
CA ARG A 827 30.30 13.82 36.49
C ARG A 827 29.23 14.34 35.55
N CYS A 828 28.98 13.65 34.44
CA CYS A 828 28.05 14.10 33.41
C CYS A 828 26.61 13.60 33.57
N ASN A 829 26.36 12.66 34.50
CA ASN A 829 25.04 12.09 34.71
C ASN A 829 24.37 12.59 36.02
N ILE A 830 23.75 13.78 35.97
CA ILE A 830 22.83 14.27 37.01
C ILE A 830 21.49 14.72 36.39
N THR A 831 20.48 13.86 36.60
CA THR A 831 19.01 14.05 36.66
C THR A 831 18.08 13.89 35.42
N GLY A 832 17.45 12.69 35.36
CA GLY A 832 15.99 12.45 35.18
C GLY A 832 15.47 12.23 33.76
N ALA A 833 14.68 11.20 33.39
CA ALA A 833 13.90 10.22 34.15
C ALA A 833 13.42 9.05 33.23
N TYR A 834 13.51 7.79 33.69
CA TYR A 834 12.57 6.70 33.35
C TYR A 834 12.51 5.70 34.54
N PRO A 835 11.37 5.03 34.79
CA PRO A 835 11.00 4.53 36.11
C PRO A 835 11.44 3.10 36.43
N ARG A 836 11.60 2.88 37.74
CA ARG A 836 11.96 1.67 38.47
C ARG A 836 11.11 0.43 38.12
N ILE A 837 11.78 -0.71 37.97
CA ILE A 837 11.20 -2.04 38.17
C ILE A 837 11.41 -2.44 39.64
N VAL A 838 10.33 -2.91 40.26
CA VAL A 838 10.23 -3.35 41.65
C VAL A 838 10.69 -4.80 41.76
N ASP A 839 11.69 -5.04 42.61
CA ASP A 839 12.10 -6.36 43.08
C ASP A 839 11.07 -6.99 44.02
N GLY A 840 10.91 -8.30 43.91
CA GLY A 840 10.15 -9.12 44.86
C GLY A 840 10.79 -10.48 45.12
N GLY A 841 11.74 -10.53 46.07
CA GLY A 841 12.12 -11.68 46.92
C GLY A 841 12.72 -12.92 46.23
N THR A 842 13.73 -13.63 46.73
CA THR A 842 14.31 -13.77 48.08
C THR A 842 15.62 -14.57 47.98
N ARG A 843 16.54 -14.30 48.92
CA ARG A 843 17.69 -15.11 49.40
C ARG A 843 18.97 -15.20 48.55
N ALA A 844 19.97 -14.44 49.00
CA ALA A 844 21.37 -14.87 49.03
C ALA A 844 21.57 -16.03 50.04
N PRO A 845 22.68 -16.80 49.93
CA PRO A 845 23.83 -16.47 50.78
C PRO A 845 25.23 -16.71 50.15
N SER A 846 26.09 -15.67 50.24
CA SER A 846 27.47 -15.62 50.79
C SER A 846 28.59 -16.59 50.27
N PRO A 847 29.88 -16.41 50.65
CA PRO A 847 30.87 -15.52 50.03
C PRO A 847 32.13 -16.28 49.53
N ALA A 848 33.08 -15.52 48.96
CA ALA A 848 34.35 -15.91 48.30
C ALA A 848 35.28 -16.89 49.07
N PRO A 849 36.38 -17.38 48.43
CA PRO A 849 37.64 -16.63 48.58
C PRO A 849 38.53 -16.55 47.32
N ALA A 850 39.45 -15.58 47.41
CA ALA A 850 40.41 -15.12 46.42
C ALA A 850 41.55 -16.10 46.07
N VAL A 851 42.09 -15.99 44.84
CA VAL A 851 43.50 -16.20 44.48
C VAL A 851 43.91 -15.20 43.38
N ALA A 852 45.11 -14.64 43.50
CA ALA A 852 45.65 -13.51 42.75
C ALA A 852 46.48 -13.96 41.49
N PRO A 853 47.37 -13.13 40.90
CA PRO A 853 47.25 -12.51 39.57
C PRO A 853 48.26 -13.06 38.52
N GLY A 854 48.04 -12.82 37.22
CA GLY A 854 49.13 -13.01 36.25
C GLY A 854 48.79 -12.94 34.74
N SER A 855 49.45 -11.99 34.08
CA SER A 855 49.80 -11.88 32.64
C SER A 855 48.75 -11.36 31.64
N PRO A 856 49.17 -10.89 30.43
CA PRO A 856 50.27 -9.97 30.10
C PRO A 856 49.82 -8.83 29.15
N ASP A 857 50.63 -7.77 29.06
CA ASP A 857 50.44 -6.64 28.12
C ASP A 857 50.37 -7.09 26.64
N CYS A 858 49.27 -6.78 25.95
CA CYS A 858 49.20 -6.71 24.49
C CYS A 858 48.69 -5.30 24.11
N ASP A 859 49.60 -4.34 23.93
CA ASP A 859 49.32 -3.03 23.32
C ASP A 859 49.42 -3.08 21.78
N GLU A 860 48.79 -2.12 21.12
CA GLU A 860 48.59 -2.01 19.66
C GLU A 860 49.87 -2.15 18.79
N PRO A 861 49.72 -2.66 17.54
CA PRO A 861 50.86 -2.93 16.66
C PRO A 861 51.52 -1.65 16.13
N ARG A 862 52.85 -1.63 16.12
CA ARG A 862 53.63 -0.56 15.48
C ARG A 862 53.68 -0.75 13.97
N PRO A 863 53.76 0.34 13.18
CA PRO A 863 53.60 0.32 11.72
C PRO A 863 54.68 -0.46 10.93
N ASP A 864 55.74 -0.94 11.58
CA ASP A 864 56.88 -1.59 10.93
C ASP A 864 57.01 -3.11 11.25
N GLU A 865 56.06 -3.72 11.97
CA GLU A 865 56.10 -5.16 12.28
C GLU A 865 55.33 -6.01 11.26
N SER A 866 55.93 -7.14 10.84
CA SER A 866 55.24 -8.13 10.00
C SER A 866 54.23 -8.94 10.82
N PHE A 867 53.10 -9.27 10.19
CA PHE A 867 51.95 -9.92 10.84
C PHE A 867 52.30 -11.23 11.58
N GLU A 868 53.24 -12.02 11.05
CA GLU A 868 53.73 -13.26 11.69
C GLU A 868 54.55 -13.03 12.98
N ALA A 869 55.11 -11.84 13.19
CA ALA A 869 55.89 -11.51 14.40
C ALA A 869 54.98 -11.00 15.54
N PHE A 870 53.86 -10.38 15.21
CA PHE A 870 52.82 -9.96 16.16
C PHE A 870 52.06 -11.18 16.72
N ASP A 871 51.71 -12.13 15.84
CA ASP A 871 50.92 -13.32 16.19
C ASP A 871 51.66 -14.30 17.13
N ARG A 872 53.00 -14.33 17.08
CA ARG A 872 53.81 -15.11 18.04
C ARG A 872 53.84 -14.51 19.45
N ARG A 873 53.44 -13.24 19.61
CA ARG A 873 53.58 -12.50 20.88
C ARG A 873 52.33 -12.63 21.76
N CYS A 874 51.14 -12.78 21.17
CA CYS A 874 49.90 -13.05 21.90
C CYS A 874 49.46 -14.51 21.59
N HIS A 875 49.80 -15.46 22.47
CA HIS A 875 49.45 -16.89 22.31
C HIS A 875 47.92 -17.08 22.22
N VAL A 876 47.38 -17.34 21.02
CA VAL A 876 46.02 -17.86 20.84
C VAL A 876 46.11 -19.24 20.20
N THR A 877 45.73 -20.26 20.97
CA THR A 877 45.59 -21.64 20.48
C THR A 877 44.32 -21.79 19.65
N ASP A 878 44.48 -22.43 18.49
CA ASP A 878 43.48 -22.87 17.52
C ASP A 878 42.11 -23.26 18.08
N GLY A 879 41.04 -22.79 17.43
CA GLY A 879 39.76 -23.48 17.41
C GLY A 879 38.51 -22.60 17.35
N ALA A 880 38.13 -22.19 16.13
CA ALA A 880 36.77 -22.00 15.61
C ALA A 880 36.71 -20.78 14.67
N ARG A 881 36.35 -21.04 13.41
CA ARG A 881 35.93 -20.06 12.41
C ARG A 881 34.43 -19.85 12.51
#